data_AF-A0A9N8E3M7-F1
#
_entry.id   AF-A0A9N8E3M7-F1
#
_cell.length_a   1.000
_cell.length_b   1.000
_cell.length_c   1.000
_cell.angle_alpha   90.00
_cell.angle_beta   90.00
_cell.angle_gamma   90.00
#
_symmetry.space_group_name_H-M   'P 1'
#
loop_
_entity.id
_entity.type
_entity.pdbx_description
1 polymer ?
#
loop_
_entity_poly.entity_id
_entity_poly.type
_entity_poly.pdbx_seq_one_letter_code
_entity_poly.pdbx_strand_id
1 'polypeptide(L)'
;MCIEVHVEDGETLLNVTFSAESSWKFISLEYWIGENVSSVPTESDGTIDTDRFPYYWCNSSGVYEWTDRVELKWEYNCEEASTFDLSVVSQTTFVQVYENGTVIDESEVTLFATEYQEDLYGWFDFELNCECPPLEPCTDFNQTLPPVDVEIEICIDTVDGSMEECHDILAGDSMVLGSVCTRIAEENGTDVLEVTFTALENWSFVTNEIWVGENISAVPLDEDDLDTDAFPYYWCNSSGLSVWTTTIPLKWTYLCEGMESFSLAIVAQSTLGRLLPSGAVDKDSEIVAYVYENQDVGSLYSWYDVDIMCECPPNVTTNVTDRTTPGEICIETDDQSSKDCYQIMANQTSVGGTMCLEIIGPSVLEVTFTAAESWVFVSYESWIGENIEDIPKEDDGSLDSENFPYFWCNSSGVTSVVDRIDFKWSYNCEEMQQFGLHMMTQVTLAQLQEDGAVDADTELLAFVQEYLSQSSEGSFGWFDFIVDCDCPESILSLPPTPAPTADDAEICIDTSDGSRKECYDILANNSFVAGSMCFEVFNGEDFEVSFTATRGWTFVSSEYWIGESIDDIPVDEDDSLDIEKFPYFWCNSTGLSTVKEFVEMKWSYNCEDLGTFDLKVLAHFTMAQLQDDGTIAPDTELVAFAEEYRGHTSDGGSYGWFDFVIDCDCPPIATAGAGCESEIVLLDEDFEAEENEESWHEGFEYSWSGGITSESALMSHFLGRLGQGKEEVSQSFDIPLSGDVSADRVTLEFTLYQIDRWTSEDDAFLVMIGTSNGTQISLGDMSMDTESQYLEEDVDGVSWYRNMTVSGVNLGFLEDHDAKHFVHIDIPASKFASAGALEITFRAVTSLDIDEQSAGIDDIKVTAHYSGCDQEGARQLEDNCHRVSPLAQEDYESGVDLGWTNGLISHDSELGHFLGRFGEENPRASKVFTEVPTDADLVTVDFKLYEFGIWDPSDDRLLLTIGSTDVDVLGGAHPSGSLNGIVWSRRALKEEEEEGGQYAISLTLPSHVYVSGKLRLSFWFDLSGSIGVKSGGIDDLSIAAHYDLCDGDGVGSGMPLHVESTHFGMANFNHKKKTEQQQQQQQQDKENKLVSERGAEEEGGPLEEGEDGPAEGPLCSASDFPCGEEGKVYVCHYSVFKGYSTFCVKEEDTDIIRFYPNDYCGPCTGGYGNTLKQANPEE
;
A
#
# COMPACT_ATOMS: atom_id res chain seq x y z
N MET A 1 -34.32 -7.83 -36.56
CA MET A 1 -33.47 -6.72 -36.09
C MET A 1 -33.73 -5.53 -37.00
N CYS A 2 -34.00 -4.38 -36.40
CA CYS A 2 -34.30 -3.13 -37.06
C CYS A 2 -33.39 -2.06 -36.45
N ILE A 3 -32.82 -1.21 -37.29
CA ILE A 3 -31.99 -0.09 -36.86
C ILE A 3 -32.68 1.20 -37.32
N GLU A 4 -32.92 2.11 -36.38
CA GLU A 4 -33.52 3.41 -36.65
C GLU A 4 -32.68 4.50 -35.99
N VAL A 5 -32.30 5.53 -36.76
CA VAL A 5 -31.67 6.73 -36.23
C VAL A 5 -32.75 7.59 -35.58
N HIS A 6 -32.60 7.88 -34.30
CA HIS A 6 -33.46 8.76 -33.54
C HIS A 6 -32.68 10.01 -33.14
N VAL A 7 -33.30 11.19 -33.30
CA VAL A 7 -32.73 12.43 -32.79
C VAL A 7 -33.63 12.91 -31.67
N GLU A 8 -33.13 12.81 -30.44
CA GLU A 8 -33.79 13.25 -29.21
C GLU A 8 -32.88 14.30 -28.59
N ASP A 9 -33.42 15.50 -28.33
CA ASP A 9 -32.73 16.62 -27.69
C ASP A 9 -31.41 17.11 -28.32
N GLY A 10 -31.17 16.77 -29.59
CA GLY A 10 -30.00 17.22 -30.35
C GLY A 10 -28.95 16.14 -30.53
N GLU A 11 -29.02 15.08 -29.73
CA GLU A 11 -28.17 13.90 -29.84
C GLU A 11 -28.72 12.93 -30.88
N THR A 12 -27.81 12.30 -31.62
CA THR A 12 -28.17 11.29 -32.63
C THR A 12 -27.97 9.89 -32.05
N LEU A 13 -29.06 9.26 -31.64
CA LEU A 13 -29.10 7.91 -31.10
C LEU A 13 -29.44 6.89 -32.18
N LEU A 14 -28.92 5.67 -32.03
CA LEU A 14 -29.26 4.53 -32.86
C LEU A 14 -30.13 3.56 -32.05
N ASN A 15 -31.42 3.50 -32.39
CA ASN A 15 -32.33 2.50 -31.82
C ASN A 15 -32.12 1.17 -32.52
N VAL A 16 -31.62 0.17 -31.80
CA VAL A 16 -31.42 -1.19 -32.30
C VAL A 16 -32.50 -2.10 -31.73
N THR A 17 -33.55 -2.35 -32.52
CA THR A 17 -34.70 -3.16 -32.11
C THR A 17 -34.60 -4.61 -32.57
N PHE A 18 -34.68 -5.54 -31.63
CA PHE A 18 -34.76 -6.97 -31.84
C PHE A 18 -36.20 -7.43 -31.60
N SER A 19 -36.80 -8.11 -32.57
CA SER A 19 -38.16 -8.66 -32.46
C SER A 19 -38.19 -10.16 -32.74
N ALA A 20 -38.70 -10.96 -31.81
CA ALA A 20 -38.85 -12.40 -31.95
C ALA A 20 -40.24 -12.72 -32.50
N GLU A 21 -40.31 -13.63 -33.48
CA GLU A 21 -41.59 -14.01 -34.08
C GLU A 21 -42.22 -15.23 -33.40
N SER A 22 -43.56 -15.25 -33.37
CA SER A 22 -44.37 -16.40 -32.98
C SER A 22 -44.20 -16.80 -31.51
N SER A 23 -43.81 -18.05 -31.24
CA SER A 23 -43.65 -18.61 -29.90
C SER A 23 -42.20 -18.52 -29.40
N TRP A 24 -41.36 -17.69 -30.01
CA TRP A 24 -39.97 -17.51 -29.60
C TRP A 24 -39.81 -16.26 -28.75
N LYS A 25 -38.90 -16.32 -27.79
CA LYS A 25 -38.46 -15.20 -26.97
C LYS A 25 -36.94 -15.14 -26.98
N PHE A 26 -36.40 -13.93 -26.88
CA PHE A 26 -34.98 -13.72 -26.62
C PHE A 26 -34.68 -14.03 -25.16
N ILE A 27 -33.58 -14.73 -24.87
CA ILE A 27 -33.06 -14.90 -23.51
C ILE A 27 -31.70 -14.28 -23.30
N SER A 28 -30.89 -14.19 -24.35
CA SER A 28 -29.66 -13.39 -24.36
C SER A 28 -29.43 -12.78 -25.75
N LEU A 29 -28.74 -11.66 -25.77
CA LEU A 29 -28.42 -10.89 -26.96
C LEU A 29 -27.09 -10.17 -26.74
N GLU A 30 -26.20 -10.29 -27.71
CA GLU A 30 -24.91 -9.64 -27.72
C GLU A 30 -24.73 -9.03 -29.10
N TYR A 31 -24.23 -7.80 -29.18
CA TYR A 31 -23.91 -7.20 -30.48
C TYR A 31 -22.77 -6.19 -30.42
N TRP A 32 -22.15 -6.02 -31.58
CA TRP A 32 -21.04 -5.11 -31.84
C TRP A 32 -21.36 -4.26 -33.06
N ILE A 33 -21.09 -2.95 -32.99
CA ILE A 33 -21.23 -2.00 -34.11
C ILE A 33 -19.87 -1.33 -34.33
N GLY A 34 -19.40 -1.29 -35.58
CA GLY A 34 -18.23 -0.50 -35.94
C GLY A 34 -18.10 -0.31 -37.45
N GLU A 35 -17.08 0.43 -37.87
CA GLU A 35 -16.90 0.86 -39.27
C GLU A 35 -16.62 -0.30 -40.24
N ASN A 36 -16.01 -1.39 -39.75
CA ASN A 36 -15.64 -2.51 -40.58
C ASN A 36 -15.72 -3.82 -39.80
N VAL A 37 -16.38 -4.83 -40.37
CA VAL A 37 -16.43 -6.18 -39.77
C VAL A 37 -15.05 -6.77 -39.42
N SER A 38 -13.96 -6.31 -40.03
CA SER A 38 -12.59 -6.74 -39.68
C SER A 38 -12.10 -6.27 -38.30
N SER A 39 -12.75 -5.28 -37.69
CA SER A 39 -12.46 -4.82 -36.33
C SER A 39 -13.36 -5.47 -35.28
N VAL A 40 -14.19 -6.45 -35.66
CA VAL A 40 -14.93 -7.24 -34.67
C VAL A 40 -13.92 -7.92 -33.74
N PRO A 41 -14.13 -7.91 -32.42
CA PRO A 41 -13.27 -8.65 -31.51
C PRO A 41 -13.18 -10.13 -31.91
N THR A 42 -11.95 -10.64 -32.01
CA THR A 42 -11.69 -12.05 -32.33
C THR A 42 -10.74 -12.66 -31.33
N GLU A 43 -10.97 -13.92 -31.00
CA GLU A 43 -10.04 -14.72 -30.21
C GLU A 43 -8.75 -15.01 -31.00
N SER A 44 -7.75 -15.55 -30.30
CA SER A 44 -6.46 -15.96 -30.89
C SER A 44 -6.57 -16.98 -32.02
N ASP A 45 -7.69 -17.72 -32.12
CA ASP A 45 -7.94 -18.70 -33.18
C ASP A 45 -8.73 -18.14 -34.37
N GLY A 46 -9.11 -16.85 -34.32
CA GLY A 46 -9.87 -16.14 -35.35
C GLY A 46 -11.38 -16.35 -35.27
N THR A 47 -11.90 -17.02 -34.24
CA THR A 47 -13.32 -16.99 -33.91
C THR A 47 -13.70 -15.63 -33.31
N ILE A 48 -14.98 -15.25 -33.38
CA ILE A 48 -15.44 -14.01 -32.78
C ILE A 48 -15.45 -14.17 -31.26
N ASP A 49 -14.84 -13.20 -30.59
CA ASP A 49 -14.83 -13.08 -29.14
C ASP A 49 -16.06 -12.26 -28.72
N THR A 50 -17.18 -12.96 -28.46
CA THR A 50 -18.45 -12.32 -28.15
C THR A 50 -18.49 -11.77 -26.72
N ASP A 51 -17.62 -12.27 -25.84
CA ASP A 51 -17.43 -11.73 -24.48
C ASP A 51 -16.87 -10.30 -24.50
N ARG A 52 -16.26 -9.89 -25.62
CA ARG A 52 -15.80 -8.51 -25.87
C ARG A 52 -16.82 -7.63 -26.59
N PHE A 53 -18.07 -8.08 -26.76
CA PHE A 53 -19.09 -7.25 -27.38
C PHE A 53 -19.54 -6.18 -26.39
N PRO A 54 -19.48 -4.88 -26.76
CA PRO A 54 -19.77 -3.79 -25.84
C PRO A 54 -21.26 -3.68 -25.46
N TYR A 55 -22.15 -4.38 -26.17
CA TYR A 55 -23.58 -4.35 -25.91
C TYR A 55 -24.09 -5.76 -25.62
N TYR A 56 -24.49 -6.00 -24.37
CA TYR A 56 -25.00 -7.27 -23.86
C TYR A 56 -26.36 -7.08 -23.19
N TRP A 57 -27.26 -8.04 -23.37
CA TRP A 57 -28.54 -8.11 -22.69
C TRP A 57 -28.94 -9.57 -22.39
N CYS A 58 -29.34 -9.84 -21.15
CA CYS A 58 -29.86 -11.15 -20.72
C CYS A 58 -31.21 -11.01 -20.00
N ASN A 59 -32.11 -11.97 -20.20
CA ASN A 59 -33.35 -12.09 -19.47
C ASN A 59 -33.85 -13.53 -19.47
N SER A 60 -33.73 -14.21 -18.33
CA SER A 60 -34.15 -15.59 -18.12
C SER A 60 -35.64 -15.86 -18.40
N SER A 61 -36.50 -14.85 -18.23
CA SER A 61 -37.95 -14.92 -18.50
C SER A 61 -38.33 -14.71 -19.97
N GLY A 62 -37.38 -14.16 -20.73
CA GLY A 62 -37.39 -13.83 -22.13
C GLY A 62 -38.41 -12.79 -22.60
N VAL A 63 -38.04 -12.03 -23.63
CA VAL A 63 -38.88 -10.96 -24.21
C VAL A 63 -39.16 -11.20 -25.70
N TYR A 64 -40.25 -10.59 -26.19
CA TYR A 64 -40.60 -10.66 -27.62
C TYR A 64 -40.00 -9.52 -28.42
N GLU A 65 -39.70 -8.41 -27.77
CA GLU A 65 -39.14 -7.22 -28.38
C GLU A 65 -38.22 -6.56 -27.37
N TRP A 66 -37.04 -6.18 -27.81
CA TRP A 66 -36.06 -5.44 -27.04
C TRP A 66 -35.48 -4.35 -27.93
N THR A 67 -35.27 -3.16 -27.39
CA THR A 67 -34.68 -2.03 -28.13
C THR A 67 -33.58 -1.45 -27.28
N ASP A 68 -32.36 -1.45 -27.83
CA ASP A 68 -31.26 -0.69 -27.27
C ASP A 68 -31.19 0.70 -27.88
N ARG A 69 -30.60 1.64 -27.14
CA ARG A 69 -30.28 2.98 -27.61
C ARG A 69 -28.76 3.15 -27.57
N VAL A 70 -28.14 3.10 -28.74
CA VAL A 70 -26.69 3.28 -28.88
C VAL A 70 -26.40 4.72 -29.21
N GLU A 71 -25.63 5.39 -28.37
CA GLU A 71 -25.14 6.74 -28.63
C GLU A 71 -24.04 6.69 -29.71
N LEU A 72 -24.20 7.48 -30.76
CA LEU A 72 -23.21 7.53 -31.84
C LEU A 72 -22.16 8.60 -31.54
N LYS A 73 -21.09 8.24 -30.80
CA LYS A 73 -19.91 9.10 -30.56
C LYS A 73 -19.04 9.33 -31.82
N TRP A 74 -19.64 9.39 -33.01
CA TRP A 74 -18.96 9.50 -34.31
C TRP A 74 -19.22 10.82 -35.02
N GLU A 75 -19.52 11.89 -34.28
CA GLU A 75 -19.75 13.23 -34.83
C GLU A 75 -18.58 13.70 -35.72
N TYR A 76 -17.35 13.30 -35.38
CA TYR A 76 -16.14 13.56 -36.16
C TYR A 76 -16.22 13.01 -37.60
N ASN A 77 -16.84 11.84 -37.81
CA ASN A 77 -16.94 11.23 -39.13
C ASN A 77 -17.92 11.99 -40.05
N CYS A 78 -18.93 12.65 -39.47
CA CYS A 78 -19.84 13.51 -40.23
C CYS A 78 -19.20 14.85 -40.65
N GLU A 79 -18.07 15.25 -40.06
CA GLU A 79 -17.28 16.39 -40.53
C GLU A 79 -16.45 16.04 -41.77
N GLU A 80 -15.97 14.80 -41.88
CA GLU A 80 -15.08 14.35 -42.95
C GLU A 80 -15.80 13.72 -44.16
N ALA A 81 -16.95 13.08 -43.95
CA ALA A 81 -17.70 12.37 -44.99
C ALA A 81 -19.21 12.64 -44.93
N SER A 82 -19.86 12.75 -46.09
CA SER A 82 -21.33 12.93 -46.18
C SER A 82 -22.11 11.65 -45.87
N THR A 83 -21.46 10.49 -46.05
CA THR A 83 -22.00 9.16 -45.71
C THR A 83 -20.85 8.26 -45.26
N PHE A 84 -21.13 7.33 -44.34
CA PHE A 84 -20.19 6.28 -43.93
C PHE A 84 -20.92 4.96 -43.67
N ASP A 85 -20.22 3.85 -43.86
CA ASP A 85 -20.76 2.50 -43.72
C ASP A 85 -20.45 1.97 -42.32
N LEU A 86 -21.42 1.29 -41.72
CA LEU A 86 -21.27 0.59 -40.44
C LEU A 86 -21.66 -0.86 -40.59
N SER A 87 -20.92 -1.73 -39.93
CA SER A 87 -21.21 -3.16 -39.81
C SER A 87 -21.76 -3.47 -38.42
N VAL A 88 -22.77 -4.33 -38.34
CA VAL A 88 -23.25 -4.89 -37.06
C VAL A 88 -23.10 -6.39 -37.06
N VAL A 89 -22.44 -6.91 -36.03
CA VAL A 89 -22.39 -8.33 -35.71
C VAL A 89 -23.26 -8.55 -34.48
N SER A 90 -24.23 -9.45 -34.54
CA SER A 90 -25.07 -9.76 -33.38
C SER A 90 -25.30 -11.25 -33.25
N GLN A 91 -25.09 -11.76 -32.05
CA GLN A 91 -25.44 -13.11 -31.63
C GLN A 91 -26.64 -13.05 -30.69
N THR A 92 -27.64 -13.88 -30.93
CA THR A 92 -28.88 -13.87 -30.14
C THR A 92 -29.32 -15.28 -29.80
N THR A 93 -29.61 -15.53 -28.54
CA THR A 93 -30.14 -16.82 -28.07
C THR A 93 -31.64 -16.73 -27.86
N PHE A 94 -32.35 -17.67 -28.49
CA PHE A 94 -33.80 -17.76 -28.46
C PHE A 94 -34.25 -19.02 -27.73
N VAL A 95 -35.39 -18.93 -27.05
CA VAL A 95 -36.12 -20.09 -26.54
C VAL A 95 -37.55 -20.11 -27.06
N GLN A 96 -38.09 -21.30 -27.26
CA GLN A 96 -39.49 -21.48 -27.59
C GLN A 96 -40.31 -21.55 -26.30
N VAL A 97 -41.44 -20.84 -26.26
CA VAL A 97 -42.41 -20.89 -25.15
C VAL A 97 -43.74 -21.52 -25.59
N TYR A 98 -44.36 -22.29 -24.70
CA TYR A 98 -45.72 -22.76 -24.85
C TYR A 98 -46.75 -21.60 -24.73
N GLU A 99 -48.01 -21.82 -25.13
CA GLU A 99 -49.07 -20.79 -25.03
C GLU A 99 -49.32 -20.27 -23.60
N ASN A 100 -48.90 -21.01 -22.57
CA ASN A 100 -48.96 -20.63 -21.16
C ASN A 100 -47.70 -19.89 -20.66
N GLY A 101 -46.74 -19.58 -21.53
CA GLY A 101 -45.53 -18.82 -21.22
C GLY A 101 -44.36 -19.65 -20.68
N THR A 102 -44.53 -20.96 -20.45
CA THR A 102 -43.42 -21.83 -20.00
C THR A 102 -42.48 -22.14 -21.15
N VAL A 103 -41.16 -22.02 -20.90
CA VAL A 103 -40.09 -22.40 -21.83
C VAL A 103 -40.17 -23.90 -22.15
N ILE A 104 -39.91 -24.24 -23.40
CA ILE A 104 -39.80 -25.62 -23.86
C ILE A 104 -38.35 -26.05 -23.65
N ASP A 105 -38.11 -27.01 -22.77
CA ASP A 105 -36.78 -27.60 -22.56
C ASP A 105 -36.19 -28.07 -23.90
N GLU A 106 -34.88 -27.85 -24.11
CA GLU A 106 -34.14 -28.14 -25.34
C GLU A 106 -34.55 -27.31 -26.58
N SER A 107 -35.30 -26.21 -26.40
CA SER A 107 -35.64 -25.30 -27.51
C SER A 107 -34.66 -24.14 -27.71
N GLU A 108 -33.58 -24.10 -26.94
CA GLU A 108 -32.56 -23.06 -27.00
C GLU A 108 -31.80 -23.11 -28.33
N VAL A 109 -31.74 -21.97 -29.01
CA VAL A 109 -31.00 -21.82 -30.26
C VAL A 109 -30.33 -20.46 -30.29
N THR A 110 -29.01 -20.47 -30.47
CA THR A 110 -28.20 -19.26 -30.70
C THR A 110 -28.00 -19.04 -32.20
N LEU A 111 -28.29 -17.82 -32.66
CA LEU A 111 -28.27 -17.43 -34.06
C LEU A 111 -27.57 -16.08 -34.24
N PHE A 112 -26.89 -15.90 -35.36
CA PHE A 112 -26.41 -14.57 -35.76
C PHE A 112 -27.44 -13.82 -36.59
N ALA A 113 -27.51 -12.50 -36.46
CA ALA A 113 -28.21 -11.64 -37.42
C ALA A 113 -27.39 -11.57 -38.72
N THR A 114 -27.96 -11.95 -39.86
CA THR A 114 -27.20 -12.05 -41.11
C THR A 114 -27.88 -11.38 -42.31
N GLU A 115 -27.17 -10.46 -42.96
CA GLU A 115 -27.35 -10.11 -44.38
C GLU A 115 -26.21 -10.70 -45.22
N TYR A 116 -25.00 -10.61 -44.67
CA TYR A 116 -23.78 -11.27 -45.11
C TYR A 116 -23.40 -12.38 -44.13
N GLN A 117 -22.75 -13.42 -44.63
CA GLN A 117 -22.35 -14.57 -43.83
C GLN A 117 -20.99 -15.10 -44.29
N GLU A 118 -20.07 -15.24 -43.33
CA GLU A 118 -18.87 -16.07 -43.45
C GLU A 118 -19.03 -17.33 -42.61
N ASP A 119 -18.15 -18.31 -42.77
CA ASP A 119 -18.37 -19.68 -42.27
C ASP A 119 -18.63 -19.76 -40.74
N LEU A 120 -18.31 -18.72 -39.97
CA LEU A 120 -18.43 -18.69 -38.50
C LEU A 120 -19.45 -17.68 -37.94
N TYR A 121 -19.80 -16.63 -38.69
CA TYR A 121 -20.69 -15.56 -38.19
C TYR A 121 -21.40 -14.83 -39.34
N GLY A 122 -22.42 -14.04 -38.99
CA GLY A 122 -23.03 -13.13 -39.94
C GLY A 122 -23.11 -11.71 -39.41
N TRP A 123 -23.20 -10.78 -40.35
CA TRP A 123 -23.28 -9.36 -40.10
C TRP A 123 -24.19 -8.72 -41.15
N PHE A 124 -24.50 -7.45 -40.98
CA PHE A 124 -25.10 -6.65 -42.03
C PHE A 124 -24.53 -5.24 -41.98
N ASP A 125 -24.50 -4.60 -43.14
CA ASP A 125 -23.94 -3.26 -43.29
C ASP A 125 -25.07 -2.25 -43.52
N PHE A 126 -24.94 -1.06 -42.96
CA PHE A 126 -25.86 0.03 -43.23
C PHE A 126 -25.10 1.35 -43.42
N GLU A 127 -25.57 2.14 -44.37
CA GLU A 127 -24.99 3.44 -44.69
C GLU A 127 -25.70 4.53 -43.87
N LEU A 128 -24.96 5.22 -43.00
CA LEU A 128 -25.44 6.43 -42.34
C LEU A 128 -25.20 7.64 -43.23
N ASN A 129 -26.21 8.51 -43.35
CA ASN A 129 -26.11 9.74 -44.11
C ASN A 129 -26.20 10.95 -43.18
N CYS A 130 -25.12 11.72 -43.13
CA CYS A 130 -24.99 12.90 -42.28
C CYS A 130 -25.84 14.08 -42.80
N GLU A 131 -26.26 14.06 -44.07
CA GLU A 131 -27.19 15.03 -44.62
C GLU A 131 -28.64 14.50 -44.59
N CYS A 132 -29.42 14.93 -43.60
CA CYS A 132 -30.87 14.76 -43.66
C CYS A 132 -31.42 15.39 -44.96
N PRO A 133 -32.12 14.65 -45.83
CA PRO A 133 -32.69 15.23 -47.03
C PRO A 133 -33.69 16.34 -46.64
N PRO A 134 -33.63 17.52 -47.27
CA PRO A 134 -34.39 18.69 -46.83
C PRO A 134 -35.89 18.41 -46.86
N LEU A 135 -36.50 18.32 -45.68
CA LEU A 135 -37.95 18.25 -45.53
C LEU A 135 -38.57 19.55 -46.03
N GLU A 136 -39.56 19.43 -46.93
CA GLU A 136 -40.33 20.57 -47.48
C GLU A 136 -40.97 21.43 -46.36
N PRO A 137 -41.14 22.76 -46.59
CA PRO A 137 -41.17 23.74 -45.51
C PRO A 137 -42.55 23.91 -44.86
N CYS A 138 -42.57 23.95 -43.52
CA CYS A 138 -43.64 24.54 -42.74
C CYS A 138 -43.20 25.90 -42.16
N THR A 139 -44.16 26.82 -42.12
CA THR A 139 -44.03 28.28 -42.11
C THR A 139 -43.72 28.91 -40.75
N ASP A 140 -42.83 29.91 -40.80
CA ASP A 140 -42.74 31.15 -39.99
C ASP A 140 -43.40 31.16 -38.59
N PHE A 141 -42.59 31.02 -37.54
CA PHE A 141 -42.78 31.79 -36.31
C PHE A 141 -41.49 32.50 -35.91
N ASN A 142 -41.58 33.82 -35.91
CA ASN A 142 -40.52 34.77 -35.63
C ASN A 142 -40.60 35.13 -34.14
N GLN A 143 -39.75 34.55 -33.30
CA GLN A 143 -39.34 35.15 -32.02
C GLN A 143 -37.84 34.96 -31.83
N THR A 144 -37.14 36.08 -31.88
CA THR A 144 -35.74 36.26 -31.52
C THR A 144 -35.58 36.33 -30.01
N LEU A 145 -34.87 35.38 -29.42
CA LEU A 145 -33.96 35.53 -28.28
C LEU A 145 -32.81 34.52 -28.49
N PRO A 146 -31.55 34.86 -28.14
CA PRO A 146 -30.43 33.92 -28.27
C PRO A 146 -30.54 32.85 -27.18
N PRO A 147 -30.25 31.56 -27.45
CA PRO A 147 -29.80 30.68 -26.39
C PRO A 147 -28.46 31.23 -25.91
N VAL A 148 -28.40 31.55 -24.63
CA VAL A 148 -27.13 31.55 -23.91
C VAL A 148 -27.05 30.10 -23.47
N ASP A 149 -26.12 29.33 -24.04
CA ASP A 149 -25.73 28.05 -23.47
C ASP A 149 -25.20 28.39 -22.08
N VAL A 150 -26.00 28.07 -21.07
CA VAL A 150 -25.59 28.14 -19.67
C VAL A 150 -25.07 26.74 -19.41
N GLU A 151 -23.75 26.59 -19.34
CA GLU A 151 -23.10 25.40 -18.80
C GLU A 151 -23.71 25.18 -17.41
N ILE A 152 -24.38 24.05 -17.22
CA ILE A 152 -24.96 23.65 -15.94
C ILE A 152 -23.82 22.95 -15.22
N GLU A 153 -23.33 23.55 -14.15
CA GLU A 153 -22.28 22.98 -13.29
C GLU A 153 -22.97 22.10 -12.24
N ILE A 154 -22.70 20.79 -12.29
CA ILE A 154 -23.21 19.78 -11.36
C ILE A 154 -22.12 19.34 -10.37
N CYS A 155 -22.49 19.02 -9.13
CA CYS A 155 -21.57 18.59 -8.07
C CYS A 155 -22.31 17.73 -7.04
N ILE A 156 -21.57 16.98 -6.23
CA ILE A 156 -22.15 16.21 -5.11
C ILE A 156 -22.40 17.15 -3.93
N ASP A 157 -23.57 17.02 -3.30
CA ASP A 157 -23.87 17.71 -2.05
C ASP A 157 -23.13 17.00 -0.91
N THR A 158 -22.18 17.69 -0.30
CA THR A 158 -21.35 17.14 0.78
C THR A 158 -21.34 18.13 1.93
N VAL A 159 -21.52 17.63 3.16
CA VAL A 159 -21.64 18.47 4.37
C VAL A 159 -20.36 19.26 4.66
N ASP A 160 -19.22 18.68 4.33
CA ASP A 160 -17.89 19.27 4.52
C ASP A 160 -17.47 20.17 3.34
N GLY A 161 -18.23 20.15 2.24
CA GLY A 161 -17.94 20.88 1.01
C GLY A 161 -16.81 20.28 0.18
N SER A 162 -16.40 19.03 0.45
CA SER A 162 -15.31 18.32 -0.24
C SER A 162 -15.64 17.95 -1.69
N MET A 163 -16.91 18.09 -2.12
CA MET A 163 -17.42 17.62 -3.43
C MET A 163 -17.22 16.12 -3.68
N GLU A 164 -16.85 15.37 -2.65
CA GLU A 164 -16.58 13.94 -2.67
C GLU A 164 -17.27 13.26 -1.46
N GLU A 165 -17.99 12.18 -1.70
CA GLU A 165 -18.72 11.45 -0.67
C GLU A 165 -18.16 10.03 -0.50
N CYS A 166 -17.70 9.70 0.71
CA CYS A 166 -17.01 8.44 1.03
C CYS A 166 -17.77 7.56 2.03
N HIS A 167 -17.77 6.24 1.79
CA HIS A 167 -18.41 5.22 2.63
C HIS A 167 -17.48 4.03 2.89
N ASP A 168 -17.63 3.38 4.05
CA ASP A 168 -16.83 2.21 4.40
C ASP A 168 -17.28 0.95 3.63
N ILE A 169 -16.31 0.12 3.22
CA ILE A 169 -16.52 -1.21 2.65
C ILE A 169 -16.39 -2.23 3.79
N LEU A 170 -17.50 -2.88 4.15
CA LEU A 170 -17.57 -3.80 5.27
C LEU A 170 -17.69 -5.25 4.81
N ALA A 171 -16.88 -6.14 5.39
CA ALA A 171 -17.13 -7.57 5.35
C ALA A 171 -17.75 -8.04 6.67
N GLY A 172 -18.89 -8.75 6.58
CA GLY A 172 -19.59 -9.28 7.74
C GLY A 172 -19.88 -8.23 8.80
N ASP A 173 -20.84 -7.34 8.54
CA ASP A 173 -21.44 -6.30 9.40
C ASP A 173 -20.52 -5.36 10.23
N SER A 174 -19.23 -5.62 10.41
CA SER A 174 -18.33 -4.82 11.26
C SER A 174 -16.87 -4.71 10.82
N MET A 175 -16.38 -5.57 9.90
CA MET A 175 -14.97 -5.51 9.49
C MET A 175 -14.78 -4.53 8.33
N VAL A 176 -14.23 -3.35 8.61
CA VAL A 176 -13.83 -2.38 7.58
C VAL A 176 -12.64 -2.92 6.80
N LEU A 177 -12.82 -3.10 5.49
CA LEU A 177 -11.78 -3.60 4.58
C LEU A 177 -11.30 -2.55 3.58
N GLY A 178 -11.94 -1.39 3.56
CA GLY A 178 -11.65 -0.31 2.64
C GLY A 178 -12.71 0.78 2.69
N SER A 179 -12.66 1.72 1.76
CA SER A 179 -13.65 2.75 1.51
C SER A 179 -13.99 2.84 0.02
N VAL A 180 -15.16 3.36 -0.30
CA VAL A 180 -15.52 3.83 -1.64
C VAL A 180 -15.85 5.32 -1.56
N CYS A 181 -15.32 6.11 -2.49
CA CYS A 181 -15.57 7.54 -2.59
C CYS A 181 -16.17 7.85 -3.97
N THR A 182 -17.10 8.79 -4.01
CA THR A 182 -17.75 9.25 -5.25
C THR A 182 -17.59 10.74 -5.43
N ARG A 183 -17.32 11.19 -6.66
CA ARG A 183 -17.29 12.61 -7.03
C ARG A 183 -17.74 12.84 -8.48
N ILE A 184 -18.12 14.07 -8.80
CA ILE A 184 -18.34 14.48 -10.19
C ILE A 184 -17.01 14.94 -10.79
N ALA A 185 -16.57 14.29 -11.86
CA ALA A 185 -15.36 14.65 -12.62
C ALA A 185 -15.72 15.04 -14.06
N GLU A 186 -14.87 15.81 -14.73
CA GLU A 186 -15.04 16.16 -16.14
C GLU A 186 -14.08 15.33 -17.01
N GLU A 187 -14.62 14.37 -17.76
CA GLU A 187 -13.83 13.54 -18.67
C GLU A 187 -14.18 13.89 -20.13
N ASN A 188 -13.21 14.45 -20.86
CA ASN A 188 -13.41 14.90 -22.26
C ASN A 188 -14.55 15.93 -22.45
N GLY A 189 -14.80 16.79 -21.47
CA GLY A 189 -15.86 17.80 -21.54
C GLY A 189 -17.25 17.28 -21.23
N THR A 190 -17.35 16.09 -20.66
CA THR A 190 -18.61 15.48 -20.20
C THR A 190 -18.48 15.15 -18.72
N ASP A 191 -19.49 15.51 -17.93
CA ASP A 191 -19.53 15.16 -16.53
C ASP A 191 -19.71 13.64 -16.36
N VAL A 192 -18.86 13.03 -15.55
CA VAL A 192 -18.88 11.62 -15.18
C VAL A 192 -18.91 11.49 -13.66
N LEU A 193 -19.57 10.44 -13.16
CA LEU A 193 -19.51 10.05 -11.77
C LEU A 193 -18.27 9.17 -11.60
N GLU A 194 -17.23 9.71 -11.01
CA GLU A 194 -16.04 8.97 -10.65
C GLU A 194 -16.27 8.24 -9.32
N VAL A 195 -16.01 6.93 -9.29
CA VAL A 195 -16.15 6.08 -8.12
C VAL A 195 -14.79 5.42 -7.84
N THR A 196 -14.20 5.74 -6.69
CA THR A 196 -12.87 5.27 -6.27
C THR A 196 -12.99 4.35 -5.08
N PHE A 197 -12.46 3.13 -5.20
CA PHE A 197 -12.42 2.13 -4.13
C PHE A 197 -11.00 2.05 -3.59
N THR A 198 -10.83 2.14 -2.27
CA THR A 198 -9.54 2.08 -1.58
C THR A 198 -9.58 0.97 -0.53
N ALA A 199 -8.72 -0.04 -0.66
CA ALA A 199 -8.60 -1.14 0.29
C ALA A 199 -7.71 -0.73 1.47
N LEU A 200 -8.09 -1.13 2.68
CA LEU A 200 -7.38 -0.78 3.91
C LEU A 200 -6.20 -1.74 4.16
N GLU A 201 -5.05 -1.21 4.55
CA GLU A 201 -3.84 -1.96 4.95
C GLU A 201 -3.35 -3.00 3.91
N ASN A 202 -3.42 -4.29 4.26
CA ASN A 202 -2.92 -5.39 3.47
C ASN A 202 -4.02 -6.09 2.68
N TRP A 203 -5.19 -5.47 2.52
CA TRP A 203 -6.25 -5.95 1.66
C TRP A 203 -6.07 -5.39 0.25
N SER A 204 -6.64 -6.11 -0.71
CA SER A 204 -6.58 -5.72 -2.10
C SER A 204 -7.77 -6.26 -2.87
N PHE A 205 -8.29 -5.46 -3.79
CA PHE A 205 -9.44 -5.83 -4.60
C PHE A 205 -9.10 -6.92 -5.60
N VAL A 206 -9.92 -7.97 -5.59
CA VAL A 206 -9.92 -9.06 -6.58
C VAL A 206 -10.98 -8.79 -7.64
N THR A 207 -12.20 -8.48 -7.20
CA THR A 207 -13.31 -8.06 -8.06
C THR A 207 -14.06 -6.89 -7.45
N ASN A 208 -14.61 -6.04 -8.30
CA ASN A 208 -15.57 -5.02 -7.91
C ASN A 208 -16.73 -5.02 -8.91
N GLU A 209 -17.95 -5.09 -8.38
CA GLU A 209 -19.20 -5.12 -9.12
C GLU A 209 -20.01 -3.91 -8.67
N ILE A 210 -20.32 -2.97 -9.57
CA ILE A 210 -21.08 -1.75 -9.27
C ILE A 210 -22.35 -1.67 -10.10
N TRP A 211 -23.45 -1.35 -9.43
CA TRP A 211 -24.70 -0.91 -10.03
C TRP A 211 -25.01 0.50 -9.56
N VAL A 212 -25.41 1.37 -10.49
CA VAL A 212 -25.84 2.75 -10.21
C VAL A 212 -27.20 2.99 -10.87
N GLY A 213 -28.15 3.54 -10.12
CA GLY A 213 -29.44 3.93 -10.67
C GLY A 213 -30.28 4.81 -9.76
N GLU A 214 -31.36 5.38 -10.30
CA GLU A 214 -32.24 6.33 -9.60
C GLU A 214 -32.98 5.72 -8.38
N ASN A 215 -33.04 4.39 -8.28
CA ASN A 215 -33.77 3.72 -7.22
C ASN A 215 -33.29 2.29 -6.99
N ILE A 216 -32.99 1.95 -5.74
CA ILE A 216 -32.56 0.60 -5.33
C ILE A 216 -33.48 -0.53 -5.80
N SER A 217 -34.78 -0.28 -6.00
CA SER A 217 -35.74 -1.28 -6.52
C SER A 217 -35.48 -1.73 -7.97
N ALA A 218 -34.56 -1.05 -8.67
CA ALA A 218 -34.11 -1.42 -10.01
C ALA A 218 -32.81 -2.24 -10.00
N VAL A 219 -32.24 -2.54 -8.82
CA VAL A 219 -31.08 -3.42 -8.72
C VAL A 219 -31.43 -4.81 -9.28
N PRO A 220 -30.59 -5.40 -10.15
CA PRO A 220 -30.80 -6.76 -10.63
C PRO A 220 -30.77 -7.77 -9.48
N LEU A 221 -31.79 -8.63 -9.40
CA LEU A 221 -31.90 -9.71 -8.42
C LEU A 221 -32.15 -11.05 -9.12
N ASP A 222 -31.45 -12.11 -8.70
CA ASP A 222 -31.69 -13.50 -9.09
C ASP A 222 -32.10 -14.34 -7.87
N GLU A 223 -33.26 -15.00 -7.95
CA GLU A 223 -33.84 -15.82 -6.86
C GLU A 223 -33.85 -15.17 -5.45
N ASP A 224 -34.03 -13.85 -5.38
CA ASP A 224 -34.00 -12.98 -4.18
C ASP A 224 -32.58 -12.51 -3.75
N ASP A 225 -31.49 -13.00 -4.35
CA ASP A 225 -30.11 -12.54 -4.13
C ASP A 225 -29.68 -11.49 -5.18
N LEU A 226 -28.58 -10.76 -4.97
CA LEU A 226 -28.01 -9.86 -5.98
C LEU A 226 -27.60 -10.64 -7.22
N ASP A 227 -28.08 -10.22 -8.39
CA ASP A 227 -27.61 -10.72 -9.69
C ASP A 227 -26.41 -9.87 -10.12
N THR A 228 -25.25 -10.11 -9.50
CA THR A 228 -24.05 -9.30 -9.76
C THR A 228 -23.50 -9.49 -11.18
N ASP A 229 -23.81 -10.63 -11.82
CA ASP A 229 -23.52 -10.87 -13.24
C ASP A 229 -24.28 -9.89 -14.16
N ALA A 230 -25.36 -9.26 -13.67
CA ALA A 230 -26.12 -8.24 -14.37
C ALA A 230 -25.69 -6.80 -14.04
N PHE A 231 -24.65 -6.60 -13.23
CA PHE A 231 -24.16 -5.26 -12.91
C PHE A 231 -23.42 -4.67 -14.12
N PRO A 232 -23.77 -3.44 -14.54
CA PRO A 232 -23.25 -2.85 -15.77
C PRO A 232 -21.77 -2.45 -15.68
N TYR A 233 -21.23 -2.29 -14.46
CA TYR A 233 -19.85 -1.91 -14.22
C TYR A 233 -19.17 -3.02 -13.42
N TYR A 234 -18.19 -3.65 -14.06
CA TYR A 234 -17.47 -4.79 -13.50
C TYR A 234 -15.98 -4.61 -13.70
N TRP A 235 -15.23 -4.92 -12.65
CA TRP A 235 -13.79 -5.02 -12.71
C TRP A 235 -13.30 -6.29 -12.03
N CYS A 236 -12.33 -6.93 -12.65
CA CYS A 236 -11.68 -8.12 -12.13
C CYS A 236 -10.21 -8.05 -12.43
N ASN A 237 -9.40 -8.00 -11.38
CA ASN A 237 -7.96 -8.11 -11.50
C ASN A 237 -7.41 -8.99 -10.37
N SER A 238 -7.06 -10.22 -10.73
CA SER A 238 -6.44 -11.16 -9.80
C SER A 238 -5.02 -10.78 -9.35
N SER A 239 -4.45 -9.67 -9.82
CA SER A 239 -3.13 -9.20 -9.39
C SER A 239 -3.15 -8.33 -8.13
N GLY A 240 -4.33 -7.91 -7.67
CA GLY A 240 -4.52 -7.18 -6.41
C GLY A 240 -4.09 -5.71 -6.47
N LEU A 241 -5.03 -4.80 -6.75
CA LEU A 241 -4.85 -3.36 -6.52
C LEU A 241 -5.35 -2.95 -5.13
N SER A 242 -4.65 -2.02 -4.47
CA SER A 242 -5.13 -1.36 -3.25
C SER A 242 -6.12 -0.25 -3.57
N VAL A 243 -6.01 0.38 -4.75
CA VAL A 243 -6.93 1.42 -5.21
C VAL A 243 -7.47 1.06 -6.59
N TRP A 244 -8.77 1.23 -6.79
CA TRP A 244 -9.43 1.04 -8.08
C TRP A 244 -10.46 2.14 -8.32
N THR A 245 -10.26 2.92 -9.39
CA THR A 245 -11.19 3.98 -9.82
C THR A 245 -11.89 3.61 -11.12
N THR A 246 -13.17 3.94 -11.23
CA THR A 246 -13.93 3.85 -12.47
C THR A 246 -14.79 5.10 -12.67
N THR A 247 -14.94 5.53 -13.92
CA THR A 247 -15.86 6.61 -14.30
C THR A 247 -17.15 6.04 -14.86
N ILE A 248 -18.28 6.59 -14.42
CA ILE A 248 -19.64 6.20 -14.80
C ILE A 248 -20.28 7.40 -15.51
N PRO A 249 -20.58 7.31 -16.82
CA PRO A 249 -21.20 8.43 -17.53
C PRO A 249 -22.52 8.85 -16.88
N LEU A 250 -22.64 10.13 -16.52
CA LEU A 250 -23.85 10.68 -15.91
C LEU A 250 -24.94 10.86 -16.96
N LYS A 251 -25.65 9.77 -17.26
CA LYS A 251 -26.82 9.79 -18.17
C LYS A 251 -28.04 10.50 -17.57
N TRP A 252 -27.92 11.02 -16.34
CA TRP A 252 -29.00 11.60 -15.54
C TRP A 252 -28.97 13.12 -15.44
N THR A 253 -28.08 13.82 -16.16
CA THR A 253 -28.04 15.29 -16.19
C THR A 253 -29.38 15.91 -16.62
N TYR A 254 -30.20 15.18 -17.38
CA TYR A 254 -31.57 15.59 -17.70
C TYR A 254 -32.49 15.77 -16.47
N LEU A 255 -32.19 15.13 -15.34
CA LEU A 255 -32.91 15.30 -14.08
C LEU A 255 -32.72 16.71 -13.51
N CYS A 256 -31.65 17.42 -13.89
CA CYS A 256 -31.47 18.83 -13.57
C CYS A 256 -32.41 19.77 -14.32
N GLU A 257 -33.16 19.29 -15.32
CA GLU A 257 -34.23 20.05 -15.95
C GLU A 257 -35.47 20.16 -15.05
N GLY A 258 -35.37 20.93 -13.97
CA GLY A 258 -36.48 21.30 -13.10
C GLY A 258 -36.43 20.77 -11.67
N MET A 259 -35.30 20.21 -11.25
CA MET A 259 -35.00 19.85 -9.85
C MET A 259 -33.74 20.60 -9.39
N GLU A 260 -33.64 20.88 -8.09
CA GLU A 260 -32.47 21.56 -7.50
C GLU A 260 -31.34 20.55 -7.22
N SER A 261 -31.71 19.30 -6.89
CA SER A 261 -30.83 18.15 -6.76
C SER A 261 -31.58 16.85 -7.12
N PHE A 262 -30.86 15.74 -7.28
CA PHE A 262 -31.40 14.39 -7.41
C PHE A 262 -30.43 13.36 -6.82
N SER A 263 -30.96 12.26 -6.28
CA SER A 263 -30.15 11.19 -5.67
C SER A 263 -29.96 9.99 -6.61
N LEU A 264 -28.80 9.36 -6.56
CA LEU A 264 -28.50 8.09 -7.22
C LEU A 264 -28.17 7.02 -6.16
N ALA A 265 -28.81 5.87 -6.23
CA ALA A 265 -28.47 4.71 -5.40
C ALA A 265 -27.32 3.94 -6.02
N ILE A 266 -26.29 3.65 -5.22
CA ILE A 266 -25.10 2.89 -5.63
C ILE A 266 -25.00 1.61 -4.81
N VAL A 267 -25.02 0.47 -5.50
CA VAL A 267 -24.78 -0.85 -4.92
C VAL A 267 -23.43 -1.33 -5.40
N ALA A 268 -22.53 -1.62 -4.46
CA ALA A 268 -21.23 -2.17 -4.79
C ALA A 268 -20.94 -3.41 -3.96
N GLN A 269 -20.55 -4.48 -4.66
CA GLN A 269 -20.02 -5.70 -4.07
C GLN A 269 -18.54 -5.82 -4.46
N SER A 270 -17.68 -5.88 -3.45
CA SER A 270 -16.23 -5.99 -3.61
C SER A 270 -15.77 -7.33 -3.08
N THR A 271 -14.95 -8.06 -3.83
CA THR A 271 -14.20 -9.20 -3.28
C THR A 271 -12.79 -8.71 -2.98
N LEU A 272 -12.38 -8.74 -1.72
CA LEU A 272 -11.03 -8.37 -1.30
C LEU A 272 -10.27 -9.60 -0.84
N GLY A 273 -8.96 -9.66 -1.10
CA GLY A 273 -8.08 -10.67 -0.53
C GLY A 273 -6.84 -10.01 0.06
N ARG A 274 -6.27 -10.63 1.08
CA ARG A 274 -5.04 -10.16 1.71
C ARG A 274 -3.86 -10.34 0.77
N LEU A 275 -3.04 -9.32 0.65
CA LEU A 275 -1.78 -9.37 -0.06
C LEU A 275 -0.79 -10.21 0.75
N LEU A 276 -0.26 -11.25 0.11
CA LEU A 276 0.94 -11.92 0.57
C LEU A 276 2.12 -10.96 0.47
N PRO A 277 3.19 -11.16 1.25
CA PRO A 277 4.43 -10.39 1.11
C PRO A 277 5.02 -10.40 -0.31
N SER A 278 4.61 -11.35 -1.16
CA SER A 278 4.98 -11.41 -2.57
C SER A 278 4.22 -10.41 -3.47
N GLY A 279 3.32 -9.59 -2.92
CA GLY A 279 2.39 -8.73 -3.66
C GLY A 279 1.30 -9.49 -4.40
N ALA A 280 1.13 -10.79 -4.13
CA ALA A 280 0.09 -11.61 -4.74
C ALA A 280 -1.09 -11.73 -3.76
N VAL A 281 -2.32 -11.68 -4.26
CA VAL A 281 -3.50 -11.93 -3.43
C VAL A 281 -3.49 -13.38 -2.92
N ASP A 282 -3.58 -13.56 -1.61
CA ASP A 282 -3.83 -14.85 -0.98
C ASP A 282 -5.27 -15.27 -1.28
N LYS A 283 -5.43 -16.18 -2.25
CA LYS A 283 -6.73 -16.69 -2.67
C LYS A 283 -7.54 -17.34 -1.55
N ASP A 284 -6.87 -17.83 -0.51
CA ASP A 284 -7.53 -18.42 0.65
C ASP A 284 -8.10 -17.36 1.62
N SER A 285 -7.78 -16.09 1.39
CA SER A 285 -8.23 -14.94 2.20
C SER A 285 -9.30 -14.08 1.51
N GLU A 286 -9.76 -14.48 0.31
CA GLU A 286 -10.80 -13.74 -0.42
C GLU A 286 -12.11 -13.67 0.39
N ILE A 287 -12.62 -12.47 0.58
CA ILE A 287 -13.84 -12.17 1.31
C ILE A 287 -14.70 -11.19 0.51
N VAL A 288 -16.01 -11.43 0.52
CA VAL A 288 -17.00 -10.55 -0.11
C VAL A 288 -17.38 -9.47 0.91
N ALA A 289 -17.32 -8.22 0.46
CA ALA A 289 -17.62 -7.04 1.24
C ALA A 289 -18.57 -6.13 0.47
N TYR A 290 -19.33 -5.32 1.21
CA TYR A 290 -20.34 -4.42 0.65
C TYR A 290 -20.13 -3.02 1.21
N VAL A 291 -20.50 -2.02 0.42
CA VAL A 291 -20.49 -0.62 0.88
C VAL A 291 -21.68 -0.39 1.79
N TYR A 292 -21.43 0.13 3.00
CA TYR A 292 -22.44 0.15 4.06
C TYR A 292 -22.88 1.57 4.42
N GLU A 293 -24.11 1.92 4.02
CA GLU A 293 -24.84 3.08 4.55
C GLU A 293 -26.29 2.69 4.85
N ASN A 294 -26.97 2.12 3.86
CA ASN A 294 -28.33 1.62 3.94
C ASN A 294 -28.37 0.09 3.75
N GLN A 295 -29.22 -0.62 4.51
CA GLN A 295 -29.38 -2.07 4.41
C GLN A 295 -30.84 -2.46 4.19
N ASP A 296 -31.12 -3.41 3.29
CA ASP A 296 -32.48 -3.94 3.14
C ASP A 296 -32.79 -4.88 4.31
N VAL A 297 -34.06 -4.93 4.70
CA VAL A 297 -34.61 -5.72 5.80
C VAL A 297 -34.61 -7.19 5.42
N GLY A 298 -33.41 -7.79 5.35
CA GLY A 298 -33.17 -9.13 4.82
C GLY A 298 -31.69 -9.51 4.65
N SER A 299 -30.74 -8.59 4.89
CA SER A 299 -29.28 -8.81 4.91
C SER A 299 -28.62 -9.31 3.62
N LEU A 300 -29.22 -9.10 2.45
CA LEU A 300 -28.66 -9.61 1.18
C LEU A 300 -27.72 -8.64 0.48
N TYR A 301 -27.84 -7.34 0.72
CA TYR A 301 -26.98 -6.30 0.17
C TYR A 301 -27.15 -4.97 0.92
N SER A 302 -26.20 -4.06 0.73
CA SER A 302 -26.23 -2.67 1.19
C SER A 302 -25.95 -1.71 0.03
N TRP A 303 -26.36 -0.46 0.19
CA TRP A 303 -26.17 0.60 -0.79
C TRP A 303 -25.94 1.93 -0.08
N TYR A 304 -25.51 2.94 -0.83
CA TYR A 304 -25.49 4.32 -0.40
C TYR A 304 -26.14 5.20 -1.46
N ASP A 305 -26.68 6.34 -1.04
CA ASP A 305 -27.34 7.30 -1.93
C ASP A 305 -26.42 8.52 -2.12
N VAL A 306 -26.17 8.92 -3.37
CA VAL A 306 -25.34 10.09 -3.71
C VAL A 306 -26.24 11.21 -4.21
N ASP A 307 -26.23 12.35 -3.52
CA ASP A 307 -27.02 13.53 -3.87
C ASP A 307 -26.27 14.46 -4.83
N ILE A 308 -26.80 14.61 -6.04
CA ILE A 308 -26.22 15.47 -7.09
C ILE A 308 -27.00 16.80 -7.16
N MET A 309 -26.31 17.90 -6.88
CA MET A 309 -26.82 19.25 -7.05
C MET A 309 -26.71 19.71 -8.51
N CYS A 310 -27.77 20.38 -8.96
CA CYS A 310 -27.90 20.90 -10.32
C CYS A 310 -27.44 22.36 -10.48
N GLU A 311 -27.12 23.04 -9.37
CA GLU A 311 -26.46 24.33 -9.36
C GLU A 311 -25.42 24.34 -8.24
N CYS A 312 -24.15 24.20 -8.59
CA CYS A 312 -23.09 24.28 -7.58
C CYS A 312 -23.03 25.67 -6.94
N PRO A 313 -22.94 25.75 -5.59
CA PRO A 313 -22.70 27.01 -4.93
C PRO A 313 -21.37 27.58 -5.47
N PRO A 314 -21.35 28.82 -6.00
CA PRO A 314 -20.17 29.34 -6.68
C PRO A 314 -19.01 29.40 -5.72
N ASN A 315 -17.89 28.73 -6.03
CA ASN A 315 -16.66 28.68 -5.24
C ASN A 315 -16.28 30.08 -4.70
N VAL A 316 -16.67 30.37 -3.45
CA VAL A 316 -16.48 31.69 -2.85
C VAL A 316 -15.06 31.79 -2.31
N THR A 317 -14.11 32.02 -3.21
CA THR A 317 -12.78 32.55 -2.85
C THR A 317 -12.88 34.05 -2.54
N THR A 318 -13.60 34.45 -1.48
CA THR A 318 -13.47 35.82 -0.93
C THR A 318 -13.70 35.93 0.57
N ASN A 319 -12.73 36.58 1.23
CA ASN A 319 -12.89 37.42 2.41
C ASN A 319 -14.21 38.23 2.38
N VAL A 320 -15.28 37.68 2.94
CA VAL A 320 -16.54 38.40 3.23
C VAL A 320 -16.89 38.16 4.69
N THR A 321 -16.49 39.10 5.52
CA THR A 321 -17.19 39.40 6.77
C THR A 321 -18.66 39.66 6.47
N ASP A 322 -19.55 38.97 7.18
CA ASP A 322 -21.00 39.26 7.34
C ASP A 322 -21.95 38.54 6.35
N ARG A 323 -21.99 37.19 6.43
CA ARG A 323 -23.20 36.37 6.27
C ARG A 323 -23.20 35.28 7.34
N THR A 324 -24.40 34.96 7.80
CA THR A 324 -24.77 34.09 8.92
C THR A 324 -23.91 32.84 9.00
N THR A 325 -23.28 32.64 10.16
CA THR A 325 -22.64 31.39 10.56
C THR A 325 -23.58 30.22 10.25
N PRO A 326 -23.04 29.07 9.79
CA PRO A 326 -23.80 27.81 9.78
C PRO A 326 -24.55 27.66 11.10
N GLY A 327 -25.81 27.24 11.04
CA GLY A 327 -26.60 26.99 12.25
C GLY A 327 -25.79 26.08 13.17
N GLU A 328 -25.58 26.51 14.40
CA GLU A 328 -24.89 25.69 15.40
C GLU A 328 -25.82 24.51 15.70
N ILE A 329 -25.37 23.27 15.42
CA ILE A 329 -26.12 22.05 15.73
C ILE A 329 -26.09 21.83 17.25
N CYS A 330 -27.20 21.42 17.85
CA CYS A 330 -27.25 21.14 19.28
C CYS A 330 -28.31 20.10 19.64
N ILE A 331 -28.24 19.58 20.86
CA ILE A 331 -29.22 18.60 21.35
C ILE A 331 -30.46 19.34 21.88
N GLU A 332 -31.65 18.99 21.37
CA GLU A 332 -32.91 19.55 21.84
C GLU A 332 -33.13 19.11 23.30
N THR A 333 -33.11 20.07 24.21
CA THR A 333 -33.30 19.84 25.64
C THR A 333 -34.46 20.67 26.16
N ASP A 334 -35.26 20.09 27.05
CA ASP A 334 -36.37 20.77 27.72
C ASP A 334 -35.94 22.06 28.45
N ASP A 335 -34.66 22.16 28.83
CA ASP A 335 -34.09 23.29 29.57
C ASP A 335 -33.23 24.25 28.72
N GLN A 336 -33.09 24.01 27.42
CA GLN A 336 -32.28 24.80 26.47
C GLN A 336 -30.79 24.87 26.85
N SER A 337 -30.27 23.88 27.57
CA SER A 337 -28.85 23.81 27.92
C SER A 337 -27.99 23.24 26.80
N SER A 338 -28.60 22.66 25.77
CA SER A 338 -27.92 21.86 24.72
C SER A 338 -27.18 20.64 25.27
N LYS A 339 -27.44 20.28 26.54
CA LYS A 339 -26.83 19.17 27.26
C LYS A 339 -27.91 18.24 27.82
N ASP A 340 -28.14 17.09 27.21
CA ASP A 340 -29.13 16.13 27.70
C ASP A 340 -28.48 15.09 28.61
N CYS A 341 -29.13 14.71 29.72
CA CYS A 341 -28.54 13.85 30.75
C CYS A 341 -29.47 12.70 31.17
N TYR A 342 -28.94 11.49 31.10
CA TYR A 342 -29.64 10.23 31.38
C TYR A 342 -29.07 9.53 32.61
N GLN A 343 -29.89 8.69 33.27
CA GLN A 343 -29.46 7.91 34.42
C GLN A 343 -28.85 6.58 33.99
N ILE A 344 -27.71 6.23 34.59
CA ILE A 344 -27.09 4.91 34.46
C ILE A 344 -27.72 4.01 35.52
N MET A 345 -28.43 2.97 35.08
CA MET A 345 -29.24 2.10 35.92
C MET A 345 -28.57 0.76 36.16
N ALA A 346 -28.07 0.59 37.38
CA ALA A 346 -27.56 -0.65 37.94
C ALA A 346 -28.72 -1.56 38.37
N ASN A 347 -28.83 -2.77 37.79
CA ASN A 347 -29.84 -3.78 38.14
C ASN A 347 -31.28 -3.23 38.13
N GLN A 348 -31.60 -2.39 37.12
CA GLN A 348 -32.89 -1.74 36.86
C GLN A 348 -33.47 -0.85 37.99
N THR A 349 -32.79 -0.71 39.13
CA THR A 349 -33.39 -0.11 40.34
C THR A 349 -32.46 0.84 41.10
N SER A 350 -31.15 0.75 40.87
CA SER A 350 -30.18 1.62 41.53
C SER A 350 -29.56 2.55 40.50
N VAL A 351 -29.46 3.84 40.82
CA VAL A 351 -28.76 4.81 39.98
C VAL A 351 -27.26 4.66 40.27
N GLY A 352 -26.52 4.18 39.28
CA GLY A 352 -25.08 4.00 39.32
C GLY A 352 -24.30 5.24 38.88
N GLY A 353 -24.94 6.16 38.15
CA GLY A 353 -24.36 7.40 37.67
C GLY A 353 -25.31 8.16 36.74
N THR A 354 -24.78 9.15 36.03
CA THR A 354 -25.43 9.88 34.95
C THR A 354 -24.51 9.92 33.73
N MET A 355 -25.09 9.90 32.54
CA MET A 355 -24.39 10.18 31.29
C MET A 355 -25.00 11.42 30.66
N CYS A 356 -24.20 12.36 30.19
CA CYS A 356 -24.67 13.57 29.54
C CYS A 356 -24.08 13.69 28.13
N LEU A 357 -24.86 14.17 27.18
CA LEU A 357 -24.48 14.41 25.79
C LEU A 357 -24.47 15.91 25.52
N GLU A 358 -23.47 16.42 24.82
CA GLU A 358 -23.37 17.83 24.40
C GLU A 358 -22.60 17.91 23.08
N ILE A 359 -23.12 18.64 22.08
CA ILE A 359 -22.38 18.89 20.84
C ILE A 359 -21.45 20.08 21.07
N ILE A 360 -20.14 19.86 20.92
CA ILE A 360 -19.09 20.87 21.13
C ILE A 360 -18.42 21.21 19.79
N GLY A 361 -18.76 22.36 19.21
CA GLY A 361 -18.28 22.72 17.88
C GLY A 361 -19.14 22.10 16.76
N PRO A 362 -18.66 22.10 15.50
CA PRO A 362 -19.49 21.75 14.35
C PRO A 362 -19.80 20.26 14.23
N SER A 363 -18.89 19.37 14.70
CA SER A 363 -18.97 17.94 14.38
C SER A 363 -18.49 17.02 15.51
N VAL A 364 -18.55 17.44 16.77
CA VAL A 364 -18.07 16.61 17.90
C VAL A 364 -19.16 16.46 18.96
N LEU A 365 -19.53 15.22 19.27
CA LEU A 365 -20.42 14.86 20.37
C LEU A 365 -19.58 14.52 21.61
N GLU A 366 -19.63 15.38 22.62
CA GLU A 366 -19.03 15.12 23.94
C GLU A 366 -19.98 14.26 24.79
N VAL A 367 -19.50 13.10 25.24
CA VAL A 367 -20.22 12.18 26.12
C VAL A 367 -19.57 12.20 27.50
N THR A 368 -20.26 12.76 28.49
CA THR A 368 -19.77 12.86 29.87
C THR A 368 -20.46 11.84 30.78
N PHE A 369 -19.70 10.88 31.30
CA PHE A 369 -20.13 9.97 32.35
C PHE A 369 -19.81 10.55 33.74
N THR A 370 -20.70 10.40 34.71
CA THR A 370 -20.50 10.77 36.13
C THR A 370 -21.08 9.72 37.06
N ALA A 371 -20.25 9.04 37.85
CA ALA A 371 -20.68 7.98 38.75
C ALA A 371 -21.39 8.54 39.99
N ALA A 372 -22.36 7.81 40.52
CA ALA A 372 -23.09 8.19 41.73
C ALA A 372 -22.21 8.05 42.99
N GLU A 373 -22.56 8.75 44.08
CA GLU A 373 -21.80 8.79 45.36
C GLU A 373 -21.65 7.40 46.02
N SER A 374 -20.72 6.58 45.54
CA SER A 374 -20.23 5.28 46.04
C SER A 374 -19.69 4.39 44.91
N TRP A 375 -19.91 4.77 43.65
CA TRP A 375 -19.55 4.01 42.47
C TRP A 375 -18.43 4.70 41.69
N VAL A 376 -17.72 3.91 40.90
CA VAL A 376 -16.73 4.33 39.90
C VAL A 376 -16.94 3.53 38.62
N PHE A 377 -16.57 4.12 37.49
CA PHE A 377 -16.59 3.48 36.17
C PHE A 377 -15.34 2.65 35.95
N VAL A 378 -15.51 1.39 35.60
CA VAL A 378 -14.44 0.44 35.25
C VAL A 378 -14.29 0.35 33.73
N SER A 379 -15.39 0.30 32.99
CA SER A 379 -15.40 0.33 31.53
C SER A 379 -16.75 0.82 31.00
N TYR A 380 -16.79 1.25 29.74
CA TYR A 380 -18.04 1.36 28.97
C TYR A 380 -17.83 0.97 27.52
N GLU A 381 -18.94 0.54 26.91
CA GLU A 381 -19.10 0.22 25.49
C GLU A 381 -20.34 0.96 25.01
N SER A 382 -20.25 1.72 23.92
CA SER A 382 -21.36 2.48 23.36
C SER A 382 -21.56 2.24 21.87
N TRP A 383 -22.82 2.24 21.47
CA TRP A 383 -23.29 2.25 20.09
C TRP A 383 -24.25 3.42 19.88
N ILE A 384 -24.14 4.10 18.74
CA ILE A 384 -25.01 5.22 18.33
C ILE A 384 -25.45 4.94 16.88
N GLY A 385 -26.74 5.10 16.59
CA GLY A 385 -27.28 4.97 15.24
C GLY A 385 -28.71 5.47 15.12
N GLU A 386 -29.25 5.45 13.90
CA GLU A 386 -30.57 6.00 13.59
C GLU A 386 -31.74 5.08 13.96
N ASN A 387 -31.50 3.78 14.08
CA ASN A 387 -32.54 2.82 14.44
C ASN A 387 -32.04 1.77 15.45
N ILE A 388 -32.80 1.58 16.52
CA ILE A 388 -32.50 0.62 17.59
C ILE A 388 -32.43 -0.85 17.12
N GLU A 389 -33.00 -1.16 15.95
CA GLU A 389 -32.92 -2.48 15.35
C GLU A 389 -31.49 -2.84 14.91
N ASP A 390 -30.68 -1.83 14.59
CA ASP A 390 -29.32 -1.94 14.04
C ASP A 390 -28.24 -2.11 15.11
N ILE A 391 -28.62 -2.14 16.40
CA ILE A 391 -27.68 -2.51 17.46
C ILE A 391 -27.10 -3.89 17.13
N PRO A 392 -25.75 -4.04 17.10
CA PRO A 392 -25.09 -5.32 16.90
C PRO A 392 -25.60 -6.38 17.89
N LYS A 393 -26.04 -7.51 17.33
CA LYS A 393 -26.58 -8.64 18.09
C LYS A 393 -25.95 -9.93 17.60
N GLU A 394 -25.68 -10.81 18.54
CA GLU A 394 -25.28 -12.19 18.28
C GLU A 394 -26.42 -12.98 17.63
N ASP A 395 -26.08 -14.14 17.05
CA ASP A 395 -27.03 -15.10 16.44
C ASP A 395 -28.21 -15.47 17.36
N ASP A 396 -28.02 -15.42 18.68
CA ASP A 396 -29.03 -15.75 19.67
C ASP A 396 -29.91 -14.55 20.09
N GLY A 397 -29.66 -13.37 19.52
CA GLY A 397 -30.34 -12.11 19.79
C GLY A 397 -29.89 -11.41 21.07
N SER A 398 -28.81 -11.88 21.71
CA SER A 398 -28.09 -11.11 22.74
C SER A 398 -27.32 -9.95 22.11
N LEU A 399 -26.86 -9.02 22.94
CA LEU A 399 -26.08 -7.88 22.45
C LEU A 399 -24.67 -8.34 22.16
N ASP A 400 -24.16 -7.96 21.00
CA ASP A 400 -22.77 -8.16 20.63
C ASP A 400 -22.00 -6.89 20.99
N SER A 401 -21.64 -6.76 22.27
CA SER A 401 -20.93 -5.57 22.75
C SER A 401 -19.47 -5.50 22.29
N GLU A 402 -18.91 -6.61 21.79
CA GLU A 402 -17.56 -6.64 21.21
C GLU A 402 -17.50 -5.89 19.87
N ASN A 403 -18.64 -5.78 19.17
CA ASN A 403 -18.80 -5.02 17.93
C ASN A 403 -19.25 -3.55 18.15
N PHE A 404 -19.09 -3.00 19.35
CA PHE A 404 -19.42 -1.59 19.59
C PHE A 404 -18.24 -0.69 19.22
N PRO A 405 -18.45 0.33 18.36
CA PRO A 405 -17.36 1.14 17.83
C PRO A 405 -16.70 2.05 18.88
N TYR A 406 -17.39 2.33 20.00
CA TYR A 406 -16.90 3.22 21.04
C TYR A 406 -16.67 2.47 22.35
N PHE A 407 -15.41 2.39 22.79
CA PHE A 407 -15.00 1.64 23.96
C PHE A 407 -14.01 2.41 24.84
N TRP A 408 -14.14 2.25 26.16
CA TRP A 408 -13.20 2.77 27.14
C TRP A 408 -13.08 1.82 28.33
N CYS A 409 -11.85 1.64 28.84
CA CYS A 409 -11.57 0.82 30.00
C CYS A 409 -10.57 1.50 30.95
N ASN A 410 -10.83 1.38 32.25
CA ASN A 410 -9.92 1.76 33.33
C ASN A 410 -10.22 0.94 34.58
N SER A 411 -9.39 -0.05 34.86
CA SER A 411 -9.55 -0.96 36.01
C SER A 411 -9.39 -0.29 37.39
N SER A 412 -9.03 1.01 37.48
CA SER A 412 -8.84 1.71 38.77
C SER A 412 -10.06 2.49 39.20
N GLY A 413 -11.08 2.55 38.35
CA GLY A 413 -12.31 3.22 38.67
C GLY A 413 -12.15 4.74 38.63
N VAL A 414 -12.90 5.41 37.76
CA VAL A 414 -12.99 6.88 37.79
C VAL A 414 -14.40 7.34 38.09
N THR A 415 -14.54 8.49 38.74
CA THR A 415 -15.87 9.05 39.04
C THR A 415 -16.47 9.79 37.86
N SER A 416 -15.69 10.12 36.84
CA SER A 416 -16.17 10.77 35.62
C SER A 416 -15.25 10.44 34.44
N VAL A 417 -15.86 10.24 33.28
CA VAL A 417 -15.18 10.04 31.99
C VAL A 417 -15.78 11.04 31.01
N VAL A 418 -14.96 11.62 30.15
CA VAL A 418 -15.40 12.44 29.03
C VAL A 418 -14.83 11.80 27.77
N ASP A 419 -15.71 11.49 26.83
CA ASP A 419 -15.38 10.97 25.52
C ASP A 419 -15.81 11.95 24.43
N ARG A 420 -15.15 11.91 23.29
CA ARG A 420 -15.45 12.77 22.14
C ARG A 420 -15.63 11.90 20.91
N ILE A 421 -16.85 11.88 20.40
CA ILE A 421 -17.24 11.08 19.25
C ILE A 421 -17.42 12.02 18.07
N ASP A 422 -16.77 11.72 16.94
CA ASP A 422 -17.00 12.43 15.70
C ASP A 422 -18.45 12.24 15.25
N PHE A 423 -19.15 13.37 15.09
CA PHE A 423 -20.57 13.40 14.87
C PHE A 423 -20.89 13.25 13.38
N LYS A 424 -20.86 12.00 12.90
CA LYS A 424 -21.07 11.64 11.49
C LYS A 424 -22.47 11.99 10.94
N TRP A 425 -23.44 12.28 11.80
CA TRP A 425 -24.84 12.54 11.39
C TRP A 425 -25.16 14.02 11.14
N SER A 426 -24.16 14.89 11.01
CA SER A 426 -24.41 16.31 10.71
C SER A 426 -25.13 16.53 9.36
N TYR A 427 -25.01 15.59 8.40
CA TYR A 427 -25.71 15.64 7.10
C TYR A 427 -27.23 15.72 7.24
N ASN A 428 -27.79 15.06 8.26
CA ASN A 428 -29.23 15.07 8.52
C ASN A 428 -29.80 16.48 8.77
N CYS A 429 -28.95 17.46 9.08
CA CYS A 429 -29.35 18.85 9.26
C CYS A 429 -29.63 19.63 7.97
N GLU A 430 -29.31 19.07 6.82
CA GLU A 430 -29.58 19.68 5.52
C GLU A 430 -31.04 19.49 5.11
N GLU A 431 -31.58 18.30 5.37
CA GLU A 431 -32.95 17.94 5.02
C GLU A 431 -33.96 18.13 6.17
N MET A 432 -33.49 17.96 7.41
CA MET A 432 -34.35 17.94 8.59
C MET A 432 -34.01 19.09 9.54
N GLN A 433 -35.04 19.78 10.03
CA GLN A 433 -34.85 20.76 11.11
C GLN A 433 -34.42 20.09 12.42
N GLN A 434 -34.76 18.82 12.58
CA GLN A 434 -34.43 18.01 13.73
C GLN A 434 -34.45 16.52 13.35
N PHE A 435 -33.54 15.72 13.88
CA PHE A 435 -33.53 14.27 13.70
C PHE A 435 -33.25 13.57 15.03
N GLY A 436 -33.66 12.30 15.14
CA GLY A 436 -33.50 11.51 16.36
C GLY A 436 -32.40 10.47 16.18
N LEU A 437 -31.51 10.35 17.16
CA LEU A 437 -30.55 9.26 17.24
C LEU A 437 -30.86 8.39 18.44
N HIS A 438 -30.51 7.11 18.32
CA HIS A 438 -30.60 6.11 19.37
C HIS A 438 -29.21 5.81 19.88
N MET A 439 -29.05 5.76 21.20
CA MET A 439 -27.79 5.37 21.82
C MET A 439 -28.02 4.25 22.83
N MET A 440 -27.12 3.28 22.78
CA MET A 440 -27.06 2.18 23.72
C MET A 440 -25.68 2.18 24.35
N THR A 441 -25.65 2.24 25.68
CA THR A 441 -24.39 2.27 26.42
C THR A 441 -24.44 1.29 27.57
N GLN A 442 -23.53 0.33 27.52
CA GLN A 442 -23.23 -0.62 28.57
C GLN A 442 -22.07 -0.09 29.40
N VAL A 443 -22.22 -0.07 30.72
CA VAL A 443 -21.24 0.49 31.65
C VAL A 443 -20.97 -0.51 32.76
N THR A 444 -19.69 -0.79 33.04
CA THR A 444 -19.28 -1.57 34.21
C THR A 444 -18.99 -0.62 35.37
N LEU A 445 -19.74 -0.78 36.46
CA LEU A 445 -19.61 0.00 37.68
C LEU A 445 -19.08 -0.85 38.82
N ALA A 446 -18.23 -0.30 39.66
CA ALA A 446 -17.78 -0.93 40.89
C ALA A 446 -17.81 0.05 42.07
N GLN A 447 -17.89 -0.46 43.30
CA GLN A 447 -17.84 0.36 44.51
C GLN A 447 -16.39 0.57 44.94
N LEU A 448 -16.13 1.72 45.59
CA LEU A 448 -14.85 1.95 46.24
C LEU A 448 -14.85 1.37 47.67
N GLN A 449 -13.78 0.67 48.02
CA GLN A 449 -13.46 0.27 49.39
C GLN A 449 -13.11 1.50 50.26
N GLU A 450 -13.03 1.33 51.59
CA GLU A 450 -12.72 2.45 52.51
C GLU A 450 -11.34 3.10 52.25
N ASP A 451 -10.44 2.42 51.55
CA ASP A 451 -9.10 2.88 51.17
C ASP A 451 -9.04 3.52 49.77
N GLY A 452 -10.15 3.53 49.02
CA GLY A 452 -10.22 4.10 47.68
C GLY A 452 -9.87 3.12 46.55
N ALA A 453 -9.61 1.84 46.84
CA ALA A 453 -9.48 0.81 45.81
C ALA A 453 -10.86 0.36 45.29
N VAL A 454 -10.91 -0.11 44.04
CA VAL A 454 -12.11 -0.72 43.46
C VAL A 454 -12.38 -2.06 44.14
N ASP A 455 -13.59 -2.28 44.64
CA ASP A 455 -14.03 -3.59 45.14
C ASP A 455 -14.49 -4.44 43.95
N ALA A 456 -13.59 -5.25 43.39
CA ALA A 456 -13.87 -6.11 42.22
C ALA A 456 -15.06 -7.06 42.45
N ASP A 457 -15.35 -7.45 43.70
CA ASP A 457 -16.53 -8.27 44.04
C ASP A 457 -17.85 -7.50 43.91
N THR A 458 -17.80 -6.18 43.64
CA THR A 458 -18.96 -5.30 43.48
C THR A 458 -19.17 -4.83 42.04
N GLU A 459 -18.38 -5.33 41.09
CA GLU A 459 -18.59 -5.06 39.68
C GLU A 459 -20.01 -5.44 39.25
N LEU A 460 -20.66 -4.50 38.59
CA LEU A 460 -22.02 -4.61 38.14
C LEU A 460 -22.15 -3.95 36.79
N LEU A 461 -22.72 -4.70 35.85
CA LEU A 461 -23.15 -4.21 34.57
C LEU A 461 -24.38 -3.31 34.73
N ALA A 462 -24.31 -2.10 34.19
CA ALA A 462 -25.37 -1.10 34.19
C ALA A 462 -25.58 -0.58 32.77
N PHE A 463 -26.77 -0.05 32.50
CA PHE A 463 -27.10 0.55 31.21
C PHE A 463 -27.56 1.97 31.41
N VAL A 464 -27.23 2.87 30.49
CA VAL A 464 -27.96 4.13 30.37
C VAL A 464 -29.37 3.79 29.90
N GLN A 465 -30.38 4.22 30.64
CA GLN A 465 -31.72 3.69 30.44
C GLN A 465 -32.79 4.78 30.49
N GLU A 466 -33.44 5.02 29.35
CA GLU A 466 -34.77 5.62 29.27
C GLU A 466 -35.82 4.57 28.90
N TYR A 467 -35.51 3.75 27.89
CA TYR A 467 -36.30 2.61 27.44
C TYR A 467 -35.63 1.30 27.81
N LEU A 468 -36.41 0.22 27.80
CA LEU A 468 -35.93 -1.12 28.11
C LEU A 468 -36.38 -2.09 27.03
N SER A 469 -35.43 -2.75 26.38
CA SER A 469 -35.67 -3.84 25.42
C SER A 469 -35.41 -5.19 26.08
N GLN A 470 -36.10 -6.24 25.63
CA GLN A 470 -35.87 -7.62 26.09
C GLN A 470 -35.15 -8.41 25.01
N SER A 471 -33.98 -8.95 25.33
CA SER A 471 -33.24 -9.94 24.54
C SER A 471 -33.44 -11.35 25.10
N SER A 472 -32.89 -12.35 24.43
CA SER A 472 -32.86 -13.75 24.88
C SER A 472 -32.07 -13.91 26.19
N GLU A 473 -31.00 -13.14 26.39
CA GLU A 473 -30.10 -13.20 27.54
C GLU A 473 -30.42 -12.20 28.66
N GLY A 474 -31.23 -11.17 28.40
CA GLY A 474 -31.53 -10.18 29.42
C GLY A 474 -32.40 -9.05 28.94
N SER A 475 -32.29 -7.92 29.60
CA SER A 475 -32.90 -6.68 29.15
C SER A 475 -31.84 -5.60 29.16
N PHE A 476 -31.70 -4.86 28.07
CA PHE A 476 -30.77 -3.75 27.97
C PHE A 476 -31.52 -2.43 27.93
N GLY A 477 -30.85 -1.39 28.43
CA GLY A 477 -31.33 -0.01 28.40
C GLY A 477 -30.83 0.70 27.15
N TRP A 478 -31.66 1.57 26.59
CA TRP A 478 -31.27 2.50 25.54
C TRP A 478 -32.06 3.80 25.72
N PHE A 479 -31.68 4.85 25.01
CA PHE A 479 -32.40 6.12 25.00
C PHE A 479 -32.29 6.77 23.61
N ASP A 480 -33.20 7.70 23.32
CA ASP A 480 -33.15 8.53 22.14
C ASP A 480 -32.85 9.98 22.54
N PHE A 481 -32.16 10.70 21.65
CA PHE A 481 -31.96 12.14 21.78
C PHE A 481 -32.24 12.80 20.43
N ILE A 482 -32.75 14.03 20.48
CA ILE A 482 -33.10 14.80 19.29
C ILE A 482 -31.99 15.82 19.06
N VAL A 483 -31.49 15.85 17.84
CA VAL A 483 -30.53 16.84 17.36
C VAL A 483 -31.33 17.91 16.63
N ASP A 484 -31.25 19.15 17.10
CA ASP A 484 -31.85 20.34 16.49
C ASP A 484 -30.77 21.04 15.65
N CYS A 485 -31.12 21.30 14.40
CA CYS A 485 -30.23 21.89 13.41
C CYS A 485 -30.34 23.42 13.39
N ASP A 486 -31.31 23.97 14.13
CA ASP A 486 -31.65 25.39 14.19
C ASP A 486 -31.57 25.89 15.65
N CYS A 487 -30.40 25.76 16.28
CA CYS A 487 -30.30 26.09 17.70
C CYS A 487 -30.50 27.58 17.98
N PRO A 488 -31.40 27.93 18.92
CA PRO A 488 -31.64 29.32 19.24
C PRO A 488 -30.40 29.90 19.92
N GLU A 489 -29.70 30.83 19.24
CA GLU A 489 -28.53 31.58 19.75
C GLU A 489 -28.63 31.77 21.27
N SER A 490 -27.92 30.94 22.03
CA SER A 490 -28.05 30.94 23.47
C SER A 490 -27.47 32.26 24.00
N ILE A 491 -28.25 32.95 24.84
CA ILE A 491 -27.89 34.25 25.41
C ILE A 491 -26.85 34.03 26.53
N LEU A 492 -25.63 33.63 26.19
CA LEU A 492 -24.48 33.56 27.09
C LEU A 492 -23.34 34.42 26.55
N SER A 493 -23.48 35.74 26.74
CA SER A 493 -22.37 36.67 26.56
C SER A 493 -21.27 36.40 27.60
N LEU A 494 -20.28 35.57 27.24
CA LEU A 494 -18.99 35.58 27.92
C LEU A 494 -18.26 36.91 27.59
N PRO A 495 -17.56 37.53 28.56
CA PRO A 495 -16.86 38.79 28.33
C PRO A 495 -15.71 38.59 27.32
N PRO A 496 -15.40 39.63 26.52
CA PRO A 496 -14.46 39.51 25.40
C PRO A 496 -13.06 39.13 25.89
N THR A 497 -12.60 37.96 25.46
CA THR A 497 -11.20 37.54 25.54
C THR A 497 -10.36 38.57 24.76
N PRO A 498 -9.32 39.17 25.38
CA PRO A 498 -8.50 40.17 24.73
C PRO A 498 -7.72 39.55 23.56
N ALA A 499 -7.54 40.36 22.50
CA ALA A 499 -6.77 40.02 21.30
C ALA A 499 -5.39 39.40 21.63
N PRO A 500 -4.92 38.44 20.83
CA PRO A 500 -3.64 37.77 21.05
C PRO A 500 -2.54 38.83 20.99
N THR A 501 -1.90 39.04 22.13
CA THR A 501 -0.66 39.79 22.22
C THR A 501 0.48 38.80 22.10
N ALA A 502 1.37 39.08 21.15
CA ALA A 502 2.70 38.51 21.00
C ALA A 502 3.33 38.10 22.35
N ASP A 503 3.49 36.79 22.53
CA ASP A 503 4.52 36.05 23.27
C ASP A 503 3.96 34.63 23.45
N ASP A 504 3.85 33.86 22.36
CA ASP A 504 3.58 32.42 22.46
C ASP A 504 4.85 31.80 23.03
N ALA A 505 4.83 31.51 24.33
CA ALA A 505 5.93 30.88 25.02
C ALA A 505 6.09 29.46 24.46
N GLU A 506 7.13 29.26 23.66
CA GLU A 506 7.47 27.98 23.08
C GLU A 506 7.91 27.03 24.19
N ILE A 507 7.19 25.92 24.37
CA ILE A 507 7.50 24.84 25.33
C ILE A 507 8.56 23.91 24.70
N CYS A 508 9.54 23.43 25.46
CA CYS A 508 10.55 22.49 24.98
C CYS A 508 11.09 21.58 26.09
N ILE A 509 11.71 20.46 25.71
CA ILE A 509 12.45 19.60 26.66
C ILE A 509 13.82 20.24 26.94
N ASP A 510 14.19 20.41 28.21
CA ASP A 510 15.50 20.93 28.65
C ASP A 510 16.57 19.88 28.44
N THR A 511 17.04 19.76 27.19
CA THR A 511 18.13 18.85 26.86
C THR A 511 19.48 19.56 26.98
N SER A 512 20.46 18.86 27.56
CA SER A 512 21.80 19.41 27.74
C SER A 512 22.53 19.75 26.42
N ASP A 513 22.07 19.17 25.30
CA ASP A 513 22.59 19.37 23.95
C ASP A 513 21.79 20.41 23.12
N GLY A 514 20.64 20.88 23.63
CA GLY A 514 19.76 21.83 22.94
C GLY A 514 18.97 21.25 21.76
N SER A 515 18.99 19.93 21.57
CA SER A 515 18.21 19.25 20.53
C SER A 515 16.70 19.30 20.77
N ARG A 516 16.26 19.59 22.01
CA ARG A 516 14.86 19.46 22.47
C ARG A 516 14.31 18.03 22.32
N LYS A 517 15.20 17.05 22.09
CA LYS A 517 14.91 15.64 21.95
C LYS A 517 15.68 14.84 22.98
N GLU A 518 14.99 14.06 23.79
CA GLU A 518 15.64 13.23 24.80
C GLU A 518 15.33 11.76 24.58
N CYS A 519 16.38 10.93 24.58
CA CYS A 519 16.30 9.51 24.26
C CYS A 519 16.81 8.65 25.42
N TYR A 520 16.13 7.53 25.65
CA TYR A 520 16.40 6.59 26.73
C TYR A 520 16.53 5.17 26.19
N ASP A 521 17.51 4.42 26.69
CA ASP A 521 17.70 3.02 26.31
C ASP A 521 16.54 2.16 26.86
N ILE A 522 15.97 1.32 26.01
CA ILE A 522 15.00 0.28 26.38
C ILE A 522 15.81 -0.96 26.80
N LEU A 523 15.78 -1.28 28.09
CA LEU A 523 16.57 -2.36 28.68
C LEU A 523 15.71 -3.60 28.93
N ALA A 524 16.07 -4.68 28.25
CA ALA A 524 15.57 -6.02 28.53
C ALA A 524 16.46 -6.74 29.56
N ASN A 525 15.85 -7.48 30.48
CA ASN A 525 16.54 -8.31 31.47
C ASN A 525 17.70 -7.56 32.19
N ASN A 526 17.48 -6.29 32.50
CA ASN A 526 18.36 -5.43 33.30
C ASN A 526 19.76 -5.16 32.73
N SER A 527 20.07 -5.49 31.48
CA SER A 527 21.42 -5.30 30.93
C SER A 527 21.53 -5.28 29.41
N PHE A 528 20.49 -5.67 28.69
CA PHE A 528 20.50 -5.74 27.23
C PHE A 528 19.72 -4.55 26.67
N VAL A 529 20.39 -3.69 25.90
CA VAL A 529 19.72 -2.61 25.16
C VAL A 529 18.97 -3.26 23.99
N ALA A 530 17.65 -3.32 24.11
CA ALA A 530 16.76 -3.87 23.11
C ALA A 530 16.25 -2.80 22.14
N GLY A 531 16.34 -1.52 22.50
CA GLY A 531 15.93 -0.38 21.69
C GLY A 531 16.20 0.96 22.38
N SER A 532 15.61 2.03 21.86
CA SER A 532 15.56 3.36 22.44
C SER A 532 14.16 3.95 22.32
N MET A 533 13.76 4.77 23.29
CA MET A 533 12.54 5.58 23.28
C MET A 533 12.94 7.05 23.35
N CYS A 534 12.43 7.90 22.46
CA CYS A 534 12.74 9.32 22.38
C CYS A 534 11.49 10.18 22.46
N PHE A 535 11.60 11.34 23.10
CA PHE A 535 10.57 12.36 23.20
C PHE A 535 11.03 13.65 22.54
N GLU A 536 10.14 14.28 21.78
CA GLU A 536 10.36 15.56 21.11
C GLU A 536 9.07 16.39 21.19
N VAL A 537 9.16 17.69 21.46
CA VAL A 537 7.96 18.55 21.46
C VAL A 537 7.62 18.89 20.01
N PHE A 538 6.43 18.50 19.57
CA PHE A 538 5.89 18.73 18.24
C PHE A 538 4.83 19.84 18.31
N ASN A 539 4.93 20.84 17.43
CA ASN A 539 4.00 21.98 17.31
C ASN A 539 3.72 22.79 18.60
N GLY A 540 4.47 22.58 19.68
CA GLY A 540 4.35 23.32 20.94
C GLY A 540 3.22 22.84 21.86
N GLU A 541 2.39 21.89 21.43
CA GLU A 541 1.24 21.37 22.19
C GLU A 541 1.25 19.84 22.35
N ASP A 542 2.04 19.12 21.54
CA ASP A 542 2.11 17.66 21.56
C ASP A 542 3.54 17.14 21.79
N PHE A 543 3.66 15.91 22.27
CA PHE A 543 4.91 15.15 22.20
C PHE A 543 4.88 14.18 21.02
N GLU A 544 5.89 14.22 20.15
CA GLU A 544 6.23 13.06 19.32
C GLU A 544 7.04 12.08 20.18
N VAL A 545 6.48 10.90 20.40
CA VAL A 545 7.14 9.77 21.06
C VAL A 545 7.57 8.80 19.98
N SER A 546 8.87 8.48 19.93
CA SER A 546 9.43 7.53 18.96
C SER A 546 10.13 6.38 19.64
N PHE A 547 9.92 5.17 19.12
CA PHE A 547 10.49 3.92 19.60
C PHE A 547 11.36 3.33 18.50
N THR A 548 12.56 2.86 18.82
CA THR A 548 13.46 2.22 17.84
C THR A 548 14.06 0.96 18.44
N ALA A 549 13.78 -0.20 17.87
CA ALA A 549 14.34 -1.48 18.28
C ALA A 549 15.78 -1.64 17.75
N THR A 550 16.63 -2.27 18.54
CA THR A 550 18.01 -2.62 18.14
C THR A 550 17.98 -3.85 17.22
N ARG A 551 18.85 -3.89 16.20
CA ARG A 551 18.92 -4.94 15.17
C ARG A 551 18.63 -6.36 15.70
N GLY A 552 17.62 -7.00 15.10
CA GLY A 552 17.17 -8.36 15.43
C GLY A 552 16.06 -8.45 16.48
N TRP A 553 15.59 -7.31 16.99
CA TRP A 553 14.41 -7.22 17.86
C TRP A 553 13.32 -6.40 17.21
N THR A 554 12.08 -6.70 17.56
CA THR A 554 10.89 -5.91 17.24
C THR A 554 10.08 -5.64 18.50
N PHE A 555 9.30 -4.56 18.47
CA PHE A 555 8.21 -4.37 19.42
C PHE A 555 7.05 -5.31 19.09
N VAL A 556 6.41 -5.83 20.13
CA VAL A 556 5.15 -6.60 20.07
C VAL A 556 4.03 -5.74 20.65
N SER A 557 4.28 -5.11 21.79
CA SER A 557 3.42 -4.10 22.39
C SER A 557 4.26 -3.06 23.15
N SER A 558 3.69 -1.87 23.30
CA SER A 558 4.21 -0.82 24.17
C SER A 558 3.08 -0.18 24.95
N GLU A 559 3.24 -0.16 26.27
CA GLU A 559 2.35 0.47 27.23
C GLU A 559 3.15 1.50 27.99
N TYR A 560 2.72 2.75 28.04
CA TYR A 560 3.44 3.74 28.82
C TYR A 560 2.53 4.72 29.55
N TRP A 561 3.06 5.20 30.67
CA TRP A 561 2.43 6.17 31.55
C TRP A 561 3.33 7.40 31.67
N ILE A 562 2.74 8.58 31.62
CA ILE A 562 3.41 9.87 31.79
C ILE A 562 2.70 10.63 32.92
N GLY A 563 3.47 11.18 33.86
CA GLY A 563 2.92 12.06 34.90
C GLY A 563 3.98 12.69 35.81
N GLU A 564 3.56 13.54 36.75
CA GLU A 564 4.48 14.33 37.59
C GLU A 564 5.15 13.49 38.70
N SER A 565 4.50 12.41 39.14
CA SER A 565 4.97 11.59 40.25
C SER A 565 4.89 10.08 39.97
N ILE A 566 6.00 9.38 40.21
CA ILE A 566 6.08 7.92 40.14
C ILE A 566 5.14 7.23 41.15
N ASP A 567 4.70 7.96 42.18
CA ASP A 567 3.72 7.48 43.16
C ASP A 567 2.30 7.42 42.57
N ASP A 568 2.06 8.06 41.41
CA ASP A 568 0.76 8.11 40.72
C ASP A 568 0.65 7.04 39.63
N ILE A 569 1.66 6.18 39.47
CA ILE A 569 1.60 5.06 38.54
C ILE A 569 0.48 4.10 38.99
N PRO A 570 -0.37 3.65 38.06
CA PRO A 570 -1.33 2.60 38.34
C PRO A 570 -0.65 1.33 38.88
N VAL A 571 -1.04 0.90 40.08
CA VAL A 571 -0.61 -0.34 40.71
C VAL A 571 -1.80 -1.17 41.13
N ASP A 572 -1.63 -2.49 41.08
CA ASP A 572 -2.60 -3.49 41.51
C ASP A 572 -2.72 -3.56 43.03
N GLU A 573 -3.71 -4.31 43.53
CA GLU A 573 -3.93 -4.51 44.98
C GLU A 573 -2.72 -5.11 45.72
N ASP A 574 -1.80 -5.77 45.00
CA ASP A 574 -0.57 -6.35 45.55
C ASP A 574 0.68 -5.46 45.41
N ASP A 575 0.49 -4.18 45.07
CA ASP A 575 1.51 -3.19 44.72
C ASP A 575 2.37 -3.61 43.50
N SER A 576 1.92 -4.53 42.65
CA SER A 576 2.52 -4.76 41.32
C SER A 576 2.04 -3.70 40.33
N LEU A 577 2.72 -3.53 39.20
CA LEU A 577 2.31 -2.53 38.20
C LEU A 577 1.06 -3.02 37.47
N ASP A 578 0.05 -2.15 37.41
CA ASP A 578 -1.19 -2.43 36.71
C ASP A 578 -1.11 -1.81 35.31
N ILE A 579 -0.46 -2.55 34.42
CA ILE A 579 -0.07 -2.06 33.10
C ILE A 579 -1.30 -1.87 32.19
N GLU A 580 -2.38 -2.60 32.44
CA GLU A 580 -3.66 -2.47 31.72
C GLU A 580 -4.32 -1.10 31.94
N LYS A 581 -3.88 -0.33 32.94
CA LYS A 581 -4.34 1.05 33.22
C LYS A 581 -3.48 2.13 32.60
N PHE A 582 -2.46 1.75 31.84
CA PHE A 582 -1.59 2.75 31.24
C PHE A 582 -2.38 3.48 30.14
N PRO A 583 -2.45 4.81 30.20
CA PRO A 583 -3.34 5.58 29.33
C PRO A 583 -2.87 5.59 27.86
N TYR A 584 -1.62 5.24 27.61
CA TYR A 584 -1.04 5.16 26.27
C TYR A 584 -0.66 3.71 25.98
N PHE A 585 -1.32 3.14 24.98
CA PHE A 585 -1.20 1.74 24.60
C PHE A 585 -1.08 1.65 23.09
N TRP A 586 -0.05 0.94 22.64
CA TRP A 586 0.12 0.57 21.25
C TRP A 586 0.39 -0.93 21.16
N CYS A 587 -0.36 -1.59 20.28
CA CYS A 587 -0.20 -3.01 19.98
C CYS A 587 -0.19 -3.18 18.46
N ASN A 588 0.92 -3.65 17.93
CA ASN A 588 1.00 -4.07 16.53
C ASN A 588 1.97 -5.24 16.41
N SER A 589 1.46 -6.39 15.97
CA SER A 589 2.21 -7.65 15.91
C SER A 589 3.06 -7.81 14.64
N THR A 590 3.26 -6.76 13.84
CA THR A 590 3.81 -6.83 12.47
C THR A 590 5.33 -6.74 12.36
N GLY A 591 6.08 -6.62 13.45
CA GLY A 591 7.55 -6.68 13.37
C GLY A 591 8.25 -5.35 13.11
N LEU A 592 7.58 -4.20 13.30
CA LEU A 592 8.16 -2.87 13.07
C LEU A 592 9.33 -2.57 14.01
N SER A 593 10.45 -2.13 13.43
CA SER A 593 11.65 -1.74 14.18
C SER A 593 11.62 -0.28 14.63
N THR A 594 10.74 0.55 14.07
CA THR A 594 10.54 1.94 14.50
C THR A 594 9.04 2.26 14.53
N VAL A 595 8.59 2.94 15.57
CA VAL A 595 7.19 3.36 15.77
C VAL A 595 7.18 4.81 16.24
N LYS A 596 6.24 5.61 15.78
CA LYS A 596 6.00 6.99 16.24
C LYS A 596 4.56 7.14 16.70
N GLU A 597 4.34 7.91 17.75
CA GLU A 597 3.02 8.24 18.28
C GLU A 597 3.02 9.69 18.79
N PHE A 598 1.87 10.35 18.72
CA PHE A 598 1.70 11.70 19.25
C PHE A 598 0.91 11.65 20.56
N VAL A 599 1.42 12.33 21.58
CA VAL A 599 0.80 12.40 22.91
C VAL A 599 0.46 13.83 23.25
N GLU A 600 -0.84 14.10 23.40
CA GLU A 600 -1.35 15.42 23.79
C GLU A 600 -0.77 15.87 25.14
N MET A 601 -0.16 17.07 25.18
CA MET A 601 0.47 17.60 26.38
C MET A 601 -0.58 18.16 27.35
N LYS A 602 -1.22 17.28 28.12
CA LYS A 602 -2.19 17.66 29.17
C LYS A 602 -1.63 18.58 30.25
N TRP A 603 -0.31 18.76 30.33
CA TRP A 603 0.40 19.56 31.33
C TRP A 603 0.83 20.96 30.85
N SER A 604 0.42 21.40 29.66
CA SER A 604 0.74 22.73 29.15
C SER A 604 0.32 23.86 30.11
N TYR A 605 -0.76 23.64 30.90
CA TYR A 605 -1.20 24.57 31.95
C TYR A 605 -0.15 24.80 33.06
N ASN A 606 0.78 23.86 33.28
CA ASN A 606 1.84 24.05 34.26
C ASN A 606 2.81 25.16 33.85
N CYS A 607 2.92 25.47 32.55
CA CYS A 607 3.74 26.58 32.07
C CYS A 607 3.21 27.96 32.44
N GLU A 608 1.95 28.08 32.87
CA GLU A 608 1.43 29.35 33.38
C GLU A 608 2.01 29.70 34.76
N ASP A 609 2.31 28.69 35.59
CA ASP A 609 2.68 28.83 37.00
C ASP A 609 4.12 28.42 37.30
N LEU A 610 4.71 27.54 36.48
CA LEU A 610 6.05 26.96 36.66
C LEU A 610 6.92 27.31 35.45
N GLY A 611 8.15 27.77 35.71
CA GLY A 611 9.12 28.02 34.62
C GLY A 611 9.67 26.74 34.02
N THR A 612 9.75 25.67 34.82
CA THR A 612 10.07 24.32 34.38
C THR A 612 9.27 23.32 35.21
N PHE A 613 8.97 22.14 34.68
CA PHE A 613 8.39 21.03 35.45
C PHE A 613 8.93 19.68 34.98
N ASP A 614 8.99 18.72 35.90
CA ASP A 614 9.54 17.39 35.63
C ASP A 614 8.38 16.44 35.32
N LEU A 615 8.46 15.73 34.19
CA LEU A 615 7.59 14.62 33.86
C LEU A 615 8.36 13.31 34.04
N LYS A 616 7.66 12.31 34.55
CA LYS A 616 8.17 10.95 34.75
C LYS A 616 7.44 10.03 33.81
N VAL A 617 8.20 9.14 33.19
CA VAL A 617 7.68 8.16 32.27
C VAL A 617 8.03 6.76 32.74
N LEU A 618 7.03 5.90 32.79
CA LEU A 618 7.20 4.47 32.90
C LEU A 618 6.71 3.84 31.60
N ALA A 619 7.63 3.28 30.83
CA ALA A 619 7.30 2.59 29.58
C ALA A 619 7.63 1.10 29.70
N HIS A 620 6.60 0.27 29.59
CA HIS A 620 6.64 -1.17 29.55
C HIS A 620 6.55 -1.64 28.09
N PHE A 621 7.49 -2.48 27.68
CA PHE A 621 7.57 -3.01 26.33
C PHE A 621 7.56 -4.53 26.36
N THR A 622 6.77 -5.14 25.48
CA THR A 622 6.98 -6.53 25.08
C THR A 622 7.76 -6.52 23.77
N MET A 623 8.97 -7.09 23.78
CA MET A 623 9.81 -7.18 22.59
C MET A 623 10.11 -8.64 22.28
N ALA A 624 10.26 -8.98 21.00
CA ALA A 624 10.63 -10.32 20.58
C ALA A 624 11.73 -10.28 19.53
N GLN A 625 12.47 -11.38 19.37
CA GLN A 625 13.44 -11.49 18.29
C GLN A 625 12.72 -11.79 17.00
N LEU A 626 13.13 -11.12 15.93
CA LEU A 626 12.74 -11.51 14.59
C LEU A 626 13.61 -12.69 14.16
N GLN A 627 12.98 -13.73 13.62
CA GLN A 627 13.67 -14.75 12.83
C GLN A 627 14.09 -14.15 11.49
N ASP A 628 14.99 -14.86 10.80
CA ASP A 628 15.46 -14.43 9.47
C ASP A 628 14.31 -14.33 8.44
N ASP A 629 13.14 -14.95 8.71
CA ASP A 629 11.93 -14.91 7.88
C ASP A 629 10.96 -13.76 8.23
N GLY A 630 11.36 -12.83 9.10
CA GLY A 630 10.52 -11.71 9.54
C GLY A 630 9.42 -12.09 10.55
N THR A 631 9.31 -13.37 10.94
CA THR A 631 8.37 -13.78 11.99
C THR A 631 8.96 -13.62 13.39
N ILE A 632 8.11 -13.40 14.37
CA ILE A 632 8.51 -13.41 15.78
C ILE A 632 9.01 -14.82 16.15
N ALA A 633 10.26 -14.92 16.60
CA ALA A 633 10.82 -16.17 17.09
C ALA A 633 10.03 -16.64 18.32
N PRO A 634 9.42 -17.83 18.29
CA PRO A 634 8.64 -18.32 19.42
C PRO A 634 9.52 -18.40 20.67
N ASP A 635 8.93 -18.09 21.82
CA ASP A 635 9.61 -18.03 23.13
C ASP A 635 10.73 -16.97 23.25
N THR A 636 10.78 -15.96 22.38
CA THR A 636 11.74 -14.85 22.48
C THR A 636 11.15 -13.56 23.04
N GLU A 637 9.85 -13.54 23.30
CA GLU A 637 9.17 -12.44 23.98
C GLU A 637 9.81 -12.19 25.34
N LEU A 638 10.17 -10.93 25.55
CA LEU A 638 10.67 -10.45 26.82
C LEU A 638 10.05 -9.11 27.17
N VAL A 639 9.99 -8.88 28.47
CA VAL A 639 9.61 -7.59 29.03
C VAL A 639 10.86 -6.71 29.10
N ALA A 640 10.73 -5.50 28.58
CA ALA A 640 11.75 -4.47 28.64
C ALA A 640 11.16 -3.16 29.16
N PHE A 641 12.01 -2.30 29.71
CA PHE A 641 11.62 -0.97 30.19
C PHE A 641 12.59 0.07 29.66
N ALA A 642 12.10 1.24 29.27
CA ALA A 642 12.96 2.41 29.16
C ALA A 642 13.31 2.86 30.58
N GLU A 643 14.60 2.85 30.94
CA GLU A 643 15.00 3.08 32.33
C GLU A 643 16.24 3.97 32.47
N GLU A 644 16.11 5.02 33.28
CA GLU A 644 17.24 5.71 33.92
C GLU A 644 17.30 5.35 35.42
N TYR A 645 16.13 5.22 36.03
CA TYR A 645 15.92 4.84 37.42
C TYR A 645 15.19 3.51 37.51
N ARG A 646 15.40 2.81 38.63
CA ARG A 646 14.74 1.52 38.89
C ARG A 646 13.92 1.55 40.17
N GLY A 647 12.64 1.25 40.02
CA GLY A 647 11.69 0.99 41.09
C GLY A 647 11.63 -0.49 41.45
N HIS A 648 11.05 -0.79 42.62
CA HIS A 648 10.72 -2.16 43.01
C HIS A 648 9.29 -2.16 43.55
N THR A 649 8.48 -3.09 43.06
CA THR A 649 7.14 -3.38 43.58
C THR A 649 7.26 -4.22 44.86
N SER A 650 6.20 -4.26 45.66
CA SER A 650 6.24 -4.92 46.98
C SER A 650 6.39 -6.45 46.89
N ASP A 651 5.92 -7.03 45.78
CA ASP A 651 6.01 -8.44 45.41
C ASP A 651 7.44 -8.87 44.98
N GLY A 652 8.34 -7.89 44.79
CA GLY A 652 9.72 -8.10 44.38
C GLY A 652 9.98 -7.96 42.88
N GLY A 653 8.97 -7.58 42.09
CA GLY A 653 9.14 -7.09 40.73
C GLY A 653 9.99 -5.82 40.71
N SER A 654 10.63 -5.56 39.57
CA SER A 654 11.37 -4.32 39.32
C SER A 654 10.88 -3.70 38.03
N TYR A 655 10.73 -2.38 38.03
CA TYR A 655 10.36 -1.61 36.85
C TYR A 655 11.36 -0.48 36.62
N GLY A 656 11.49 -0.12 35.36
CA GLY A 656 12.31 1.00 34.91
C GLY A 656 11.47 2.24 34.66
N TRP A 657 11.99 3.42 34.99
CA TRP A 657 11.37 4.70 34.65
C TRP A 657 12.46 5.74 34.41
N PHE A 658 12.11 6.86 33.79
CA PHE A 658 12.99 8.02 33.60
C PHE A 658 12.22 9.32 33.80
N ASP A 659 12.94 10.42 34.02
CA ASP A 659 12.35 11.75 34.05
C ASP A 659 12.99 12.66 33.00
N PHE A 660 12.19 13.55 32.45
CA PHE A 660 12.68 14.66 31.64
C PHE A 660 12.04 15.97 32.11
N VAL A 661 12.75 17.07 31.87
CA VAL A 661 12.34 18.40 32.32
C VAL A 661 11.76 19.17 31.14
N ILE A 662 10.56 19.70 31.31
CA ILE A 662 9.96 20.65 30.38
C ILE A 662 10.31 22.07 30.83
N ASP A 663 10.90 22.83 29.92
CA ASP A 663 11.13 24.28 30.08
C ASP A 663 10.01 25.04 29.35
N CYS A 664 9.42 25.99 30.06
CA CYS A 664 8.31 26.81 29.60
C CYS A 664 8.77 28.20 29.13
N ASP A 665 10.06 28.53 29.30
CA ASP A 665 10.69 29.75 28.80
C ASP A 665 11.89 29.36 27.96
N CYS A 666 11.63 28.63 26.88
CA CYS A 666 12.67 28.18 25.99
C CYS A 666 13.38 29.40 25.40
N PRO A 667 14.69 29.58 25.67
CA PRO A 667 15.42 30.66 25.05
C PRO A 667 15.27 30.48 23.53
N PRO A 668 14.81 31.52 22.80
CA PRO A 668 14.66 31.43 21.35
C PRO A 668 15.98 30.95 20.82
N ILE A 669 15.97 29.76 20.19
CA ILE A 669 17.15 28.95 19.91
C ILE A 669 18.28 29.89 19.54
N ALA A 670 19.14 30.20 20.51
CA ALA A 670 20.36 30.92 20.20
C ALA A 670 21.08 29.92 19.34
N THR A 671 21.18 30.21 18.04
CA THR A 671 21.79 29.38 17.00
C THR A 671 23.23 29.11 17.42
N ALA A 672 23.40 28.19 18.36
CA ALA A 672 24.60 27.92 19.11
C ALA A 672 25.20 26.70 18.45
N GLY A 673 25.78 26.94 17.27
CA GLY A 673 26.47 25.94 16.47
C GLY A 673 25.60 24.73 16.20
N ALA A 674 24.68 24.85 15.24
CA ALA A 674 24.12 23.68 14.58
C ALA A 674 25.29 22.71 14.33
N GLY A 675 25.15 21.48 14.83
CA GLY A 675 26.09 20.42 14.57
C GLY A 675 26.40 20.43 13.07
N CYS A 676 27.68 20.34 12.74
CA CYS A 676 28.07 20.31 11.34
C CYS A 676 27.64 18.93 10.81
N GLU A 677 26.51 18.86 10.14
CA GLU A 677 26.04 17.71 9.36
C GLU A 677 26.83 17.64 8.05
N SER A 678 27.35 16.47 7.72
CA SER A 678 28.13 16.25 6.50
C SER A 678 27.28 16.31 5.23
N GLU A 679 25.97 16.09 5.34
CA GLU A 679 25.01 16.05 4.23
C GLU A 679 23.68 16.63 4.69
N ILE A 680 23.03 17.41 3.82
CA ILE A 680 21.67 17.96 4.04
C ILE A 680 20.88 17.73 2.76
N VAL A 681 19.78 16.98 2.85
CA VAL A 681 18.83 16.79 1.74
C VAL A 681 17.99 18.07 1.61
N LEU A 682 18.00 18.65 0.41
CA LEU A 682 17.31 19.90 0.07
C LEU A 682 15.95 19.66 -0.60
N LEU A 683 15.82 18.52 -1.27
CA LEU A 683 14.61 18.04 -1.93
C LEU A 683 14.74 16.52 -2.06
N ASP A 684 13.65 15.80 -1.78
CA ASP A 684 13.46 14.38 -2.05
C ASP A 684 12.00 14.28 -2.47
N GLU A 685 11.73 14.16 -3.76
CA GLU A 685 10.38 14.10 -4.31
C GLU A 685 10.27 13.00 -5.36
N ASP A 686 9.33 12.09 -5.15
CA ASP A 686 8.89 11.09 -6.11
C ASP A 686 7.61 11.53 -6.84
N PHE A 687 7.03 12.68 -6.49
CA PHE A 687 5.78 13.19 -7.05
C PHE A 687 4.56 12.28 -6.81
N GLU A 688 4.70 11.26 -5.98
CA GLU A 688 3.62 10.39 -5.52
C GLU A 688 3.16 10.92 -4.16
N ALA A 689 2.17 11.83 -4.12
CA ALA A 689 1.74 12.31 -2.81
C ALA A 689 1.13 11.15 -1.99
N GLU A 690 1.47 11.11 -0.70
CA GLU A 690 0.79 10.24 0.25
C GLU A 690 -0.71 10.57 0.29
N GLU A 691 -1.54 9.53 0.48
CA GLU A 691 -2.99 9.41 0.21
C GLU A 691 -3.94 10.35 0.98
N ASN A 692 -3.50 11.53 1.42
CA ASN A 692 -4.34 12.55 2.04
C ASN A 692 -4.40 13.80 1.14
N GLU A 693 -5.34 13.78 0.19
CA GLU A 693 -5.36 14.70 -0.96
C GLU A 693 -5.68 16.18 -0.65
N GLU A 694 -5.99 16.55 0.60
CA GLU A 694 -6.09 17.97 0.99
C GLU A 694 -4.77 18.74 0.78
N SER A 695 -3.65 18.04 0.56
CA SER A 695 -2.31 18.61 0.32
C SER A 695 -2.02 18.98 -1.15
N TRP A 696 -2.72 18.40 -2.13
CA TRP A 696 -2.38 18.58 -3.56
C TRP A 696 -2.57 20.01 -4.06
N HIS A 697 -3.50 20.75 -3.46
CA HIS A 697 -3.73 22.13 -3.87
C HIS A 697 -2.69 23.14 -3.34
N GLU A 698 -1.76 22.74 -2.45
CA GLU A 698 -0.72 23.65 -1.91
C GLU A 698 0.73 23.13 -1.87
N GLY A 699 1.03 21.86 -2.18
CA GLY A 699 2.31 21.21 -1.83
C GLY A 699 3.61 21.62 -2.57
N PHE A 700 3.94 21.02 -3.72
CA PHE A 700 5.33 21.06 -4.24
C PHE A 700 5.49 21.28 -5.74
N GLU A 701 4.53 20.92 -6.59
CA GLU A 701 4.56 21.24 -8.03
C GLU A 701 4.61 22.75 -8.29
N TYR A 702 3.95 23.55 -7.43
CA TYR A 702 4.00 25.02 -7.47
C TYR A 702 5.39 25.60 -7.16
N SER A 703 6.27 24.81 -6.53
CA SER A 703 7.65 25.23 -6.27
C SER A 703 8.51 25.18 -7.55
N TRP A 704 8.09 24.38 -8.55
CA TRP A 704 8.65 24.37 -9.89
C TRP A 704 7.96 25.40 -10.80
N SER A 705 8.68 26.45 -11.18
CA SER A 705 8.21 27.41 -12.18
C SER A 705 8.05 26.72 -13.54
N GLY A 706 6.80 26.56 -13.97
CA GLY A 706 6.43 25.85 -15.20
C GLY A 706 6.17 24.35 -15.02
N GLY A 707 6.18 23.87 -13.76
CA GLY A 707 5.85 22.50 -13.42
C GLY A 707 4.37 22.20 -13.59
N ILE A 708 4.08 21.00 -14.07
CA ILE A 708 2.74 20.41 -14.20
C ILE A 708 2.97 18.93 -13.92
N THR A 709 2.22 18.28 -13.04
CA THR A 709 2.28 16.83 -12.85
C THR A 709 1.61 16.11 -14.03
N SER A 710 2.09 14.93 -14.37
CA SER A 710 1.53 14.09 -15.44
C SER A 710 1.64 12.63 -15.03
N GLU A 711 0.74 11.80 -15.53
CA GLU A 711 0.64 10.39 -15.18
C GLU A 711 0.31 9.54 -16.41
N SER A 712 0.52 8.22 -16.32
CA SER A 712 -0.02 7.24 -17.28
C SER A 712 -0.30 5.90 -16.59
N ALA A 713 -1.05 4.99 -17.22
CA ALA A 713 -1.32 3.68 -16.62
C ALA A 713 -0.06 2.81 -16.34
N LEU A 714 1.11 3.17 -16.90
CA LEU A 714 2.37 2.44 -16.74
C LEU A 714 3.51 3.30 -16.17
N MET A 715 3.27 4.59 -15.93
CA MET A 715 4.16 5.50 -15.23
C MET A 715 3.41 6.05 -14.03
N SER A 716 4.05 6.09 -12.87
CA SER A 716 3.48 6.78 -11.72
C SER A 716 3.44 8.31 -11.98
N HIS A 717 3.09 9.14 -10.99
CA HIS A 717 3.10 10.59 -11.18
C HIS A 717 4.52 11.11 -11.46
N PHE A 718 4.65 12.10 -12.34
CA PHE A 718 5.95 12.71 -12.61
C PHE A 718 5.83 14.18 -12.97
N LEU A 719 6.93 14.91 -12.79
CA LEU A 719 7.05 16.31 -13.14
C LEU A 719 7.14 16.49 -14.66
N GLY A 720 6.03 16.93 -15.24
CA GLY A 720 5.89 17.52 -16.57
C GLY A 720 5.68 16.50 -17.67
N ARG A 721 5.05 16.94 -18.76
CA ARG A 721 5.46 16.53 -20.11
C ARG A 721 6.19 17.71 -20.72
N LEU A 722 7.50 17.60 -20.88
CA LEU A 722 8.33 18.65 -21.45
C LEU A 722 8.53 18.39 -22.95
N GLY A 723 8.18 19.36 -23.77
CA GLY A 723 8.23 19.27 -25.23
C GLY A 723 7.95 20.62 -25.88
N GLN A 724 7.76 20.64 -27.20
CA GLN A 724 7.45 21.88 -27.92
C GLN A 724 6.18 22.55 -27.34
N GLY A 725 6.29 23.81 -26.91
CA GLY A 725 5.20 24.55 -26.25
C GLY A 725 5.22 24.54 -24.72
N LYS A 726 5.91 23.57 -24.10
CA LYS A 726 6.19 23.50 -22.66
C LYS A 726 7.63 23.03 -22.47
N GLU A 727 8.57 23.82 -22.97
CA GLU A 727 9.94 23.33 -23.14
C GLU A 727 10.72 23.25 -21.82
N GLU A 728 10.37 24.03 -20.79
CA GLU A 728 11.20 24.21 -19.61
C GLU A 728 10.42 24.28 -18.29
N VAL A 729 11.04 23.74 -17.23
CA VAL A 729 10.60 23.82 -15.84
C VAL A 729 11.81 24.09 -14.94
N SER A 730 11.66 24.91 -13.90
CA SER A 730 12.79 25.36 -13.08
C SER A 730 12.47 25.56 -11.60
N GLN A 731 13.45 25.32 -10.73
CA GLN A 731 13.38 25.57 -9.29
C GLN A 731 14.70 26.14 -8.76
N SER A 732 14.61 26.97 -7.71
CA SER A 732 15.77 27.52 -7.00
C SER A 732 15.83 26.96 -5.59
N PHE A 733 17.00 26.44 -5.22
CA PHE A 733 17.28 25.87 -3.91
C PHE A 733 18.21 26.79 -3.15
N ASP A 734 17.83 27.22 -1.94
CA ASP A 734 18.77 27.87 -1.04
C ASP A 734 19.69 26.80 -0.45
N ILE A 735 21.01 26.99 -0.54
CA ILE A 735 21.98 26.03 -0.03
C ILE A 735 22.34 26.46 1.40
N PRO A 736 21.90 25.74 2.44
CA PRO A 736 22.15 26.14 3.82
C PRO A 736 23.65 26.10 4.15
N LEU A 737 23.99 26.70 5.29
CA LEU A 737 25.27 26.43 5.93
C LEU A 737 25.05 25.31 6.94
N SER A 738 25.95 24.34 6.96
CA SER A 738 26.01 23.34 8.02
C SER A 738 26.96 23.85 9.09
N GLY A 739 26.41 24.37 10.19
CA GLY A 739 27.15 25.20 11.13
C GLY A 739 27.75 26.46 10.47
N ASP A 740 29.07 26.60 10.49
CA ASP A 740 29.82 27.69 9.83
C ASP A 740 30.44 27.25 8.48
N VAL A 741 30.11 26.05 7.98
CA VAL A 741 30.68 25.45 6.77
C VAL A 741 29.70 25.59 5.62
N SER A 742 30.17 26.13 4.48
CA SER A 742 29.42 26.13 3.23
C SER A 742 29.53 24.78 2.54
N ALA A 743 28.47 24.34 1.86
CA ALA A 743 28.53 23.11 1.06
C ALA A 743 29.65 23.18 0.02
N ASP A 744 30.39 22.08 -0.12
CA ASP A 744 31.49 21.92 -1.07
C ASP A 744 31.00 21.42 -2.44
N ARG A 745 29.91 20.65 -2.44
CA ARG A 745 29.18 20.21 -3.64
C ARG A 745 27.69 20.02 -3.35
N VAL A 746 26.90 19.95 -4.42
CA VAL A 746 25.51 19.52 -4.41
C VAL A 746 25.37 18.38 -5.42
N THR A 747 24.73 17.28 -5.04
CA THR A 747 24.34 16.20 -5.96
C THR A 747 22.87 16.36 -6.35
N LEU A 748 22.56 16.13 -7.62
CA LEU A 748 21.20 16.07 -8.17
C LEU A 748 21.03 14.69 -8.81
N GLU A 749 20.04 13.94 -8.34
CA GLU A 749 19.66 12.62 -8.84
C GLU A 749 18.21 12.67 -9.29
N PHE A 750 17.87 12.03 -10.41
CA PHE A 750 16.49 11.92 -10.88
C PHE A 750 16.33 10.82 -11.92
N THR A 751 15.11 10.33 -12.04
CA THR A 751 14.60 9.55 -13.15
C THR A 751 14.16 10.48 -14.29
N LEU A 752 14.56 10.15 -15.52
CA LEU A 752 14.14 10.81 -16.75
C LEU A 752 13.33 9.84 -17.60
N TYR A 753 12.07 10.18 -17.85
CA TYR A 753 11.23 9.52 -18.83
C TYR A 753 11.46 10.14 -20.19
N GLN A 754 11.82 9.31 -21.16
CA GLN A 754 11.82 9.63 -22.57
C GLN A 754 10.56 9.05 -23.18
N ILE A 755 9.63 9.94 -23.53
CA ILE A 755 8.28 9.57 -24.00
C ILE A 755 8.23 9.74 -25.52
N ASP A 756 7.76 8.70 -26.20
CA ASP A 756 7.56 8.54 -27.63
C ASP A 756 8.85 8.70 -28.47
N ARG A 757 8.71 9.23 -29.68
CA ARG A 757 9.67 9.02 -30.76
C ARG A 757 10.69 10.16 -30.88
N TRP A 758 11.80 10.02 -30.17
CA TRP A 758 12.96 10.92 -30.32
C TRP A 758 13.81 10.51 -31.53
N THR A 759 13.78 11.28 -32.62
CA THR A 759 14.33 10.85 -33.92
C THR A 759 15.28 11.83 -34.59
N SER A 760 15.34 13.06 -34.14
CA SER A 760 16.20 14.08 -34.72
C SER A 760 17.53 14.16 -33.97
N GLU A 761 18.64 14.37 -34.70
CA GLU A 761 19.92 14.78 -34.10
C GLU A 761 19.80 16.13 -33.34
N ASP A 762 18.70 16.86 -33.57
CA ASP A 762 18.39 18.12 -32.89
C ASP A 762 17.58 17.92 -31.59
N ASP A 763 17.09 16.70 -31.31
CA ASP A 763 16.32 16.43 -30.09
C ASP A 763 17.27 16.23 -28.90
N ALA A 764 17.02 16.91 -27.78
CA ALA A 764 17.89 16.84 -26.62
C ALA A 764 17.16 17.16 -25.32
N PHE A 765 17.54 16.46 -24.25
CA PHE A 765 17.20 16.85 -22.89
C PHE A 765 18.37 17.61 -22.26
N LEU A 766 18.09 18.79 -21.73
CA LEU A 766 19.07 19.74 -21.22
C LEU A 766 18.81 20.01 -19.73
N VAL A 767 19.87 19.99 -18.92
CA VAL A 767 19.84 20.45 -17.52
C VAL A 767 20.68 21.73 -17.42
N MET A 768 20.09 22.84 -17.01
CA MET A 768 20.80 24.10 -16.82
C MET A 768 21.05 24.33 -15.33
N ILE A 769 22.33 24.49 -14.98
CA ILE A 769 22.80 24.67 -13.60
C ILE A 769 23.22 26.12 -13.36
N GLY A 770 22.48 26.82 -12.50
CA GLY A 770 22.64 28.23 -12.14
C GLY A 770 21.82 29.20 -13.02
N THR A 771 21.75 30.46 -12.60
CA THR A 771 20.95 31.51 -13.27
C THR A 771 21.29 31.67 -14.75
N SER A 772 20.31 32.01 -15.60
CA SER A 772 20.27 32.40 -17.05
C SER A 772 21.53 32.36 -17.96
N ASN A 773 22.76 32.48 -17.45
CA ASN A 773 24.02 32.08 -18.10
C ASN A 773 24.65 30.84 -17.43
N GLY A 774 23.82 29.92 -16.91
CA GLY A 774 24.24 28.72 -16.19
C GLY A 774 25.03 27.74 -17.05
N THR A 775 25.51 26.68 -16.42
CA THR A 775 26.14 25.56 -17.13
C THR A 775 25.06 24.74 -17.77
N GLN A 776 25.01 24.70 -19.11
CA GLN A 776 24.08 23.86 -19.85
C GLN A 776 24.70 22.47 -20.03
N ILE A 777 24.04 21.46 -19.49
CA ILE A 777 24.39 20.05 -19.60
C ILE A 777 23.44 19.43 -20.61
N SER A 778 23.97 18.83 -21.66
CA SER A 778 23.17 18.04 -22.61
C SER A 778 23.30 16.59 -22.20
N LEU A 779 22.19 15.90 -21.95
CA LEU A 779 22.23 14.49 -21.53
C LEU A 779 22.56 13.51 -22.68
N GLY A 780 23.05 14.02 -23.82
CA GLY A 780 23.40 13.25 -25.00
C GLY A 780 22.27 13.17 -26.03
N ASP A 781 22.49 12.32 -27.03
CA ASP A 781 21.48 11.91 -28.00
C ASP A 781 20.43 11.05 -27.28
N MET A 782 19.16 11.40 -27.47
CA MET A 782 18.01 10.68 -26.91
C MET A 782 17.40 9.74 -27.95
N SER A 783 17.94 9.64 -29.17
CA SER A 783 17.42 8.70 -30.16
C SER A 783 17.65 7.25 -29.72
N MET A 784 16.58 6.45 -29.79
CA MET A 784 16.61 5.02 -29.43
C MET A 784 17.57 4.19 -30.28
N ASP A 785 18.03 4.72 -31.42
CA ASP A 785 18.96 4.03 -32.33
C ASP A 785 20.42 4.06 -31.83
N THR A 786 20.74 4.82 -30.77
CA THR A 786 22.10 4.93 -30.24
C THR A 786 22.32 4.00 -29.03
N GLU A 787 22.99 2.86 -29.27
CA GLU A 787 23.26 1.75 -28.35
C GLU A 787 24.00 2.06 -27.01
N SER A 788 24.27 3.33 -26.65
CA SER A 788 24.96 3.60 -25.38
C SER A 788 23.96 3.72 -24.22
N GLN A 789 23.78 2.60 -23.51
CA GLN A 789 23.07 2.52 -22.23
C GLN A 789 23.66 3.46 -21.17
N TYR A 790 24.95 3.84 -21.28
CA TYR A 790 25.62 4.69 -20.29
C TYR A 790 26.41 5.82 -20.95
N LEU A 791 26.21 7.06 -20.47
CA LEU A 791 26.97 8.26 -20.84
C LEU A 791 27.50 8.95 -19.58
N GLU A 792 28.73 9.47 -19.63
CA GLU A 792 29.38 10.23 -18.55
C GLU A 792 30.20 11.37 -19.17
N GLU A 793 30.00 12.60 -18.71
CA GLU A 793 30.79 13.77 -19.13
C GLU A 793 31.05 14.76 -17.99
N ASP A 794 31.96 15.72 -18.23
CA ASP A 794 32.22 16.87 -17.37
C ASP A 794 32.04 18.14 -18.20
N VAL A 795 31.15 19.03 -17.76
CA VAL A 795 30.85 20.29 -18.43
C VAL A 795 31.07 21.44 -17.45
N ASP A 796 32.14 22.22 -17.68
CA ASP A 796 32.53 23.35 -16.84
C ASP A 796 32.69 22.97 -15.35
N GLY A 797 33.21 21.77 -15.08
CA GLY A 797 33.42 21.24 -13.74
C GLY A 797 32.18 20.65 -13.07
N VAL A 798 31.03 20.63 -13.75
CA VAL A 798 29.87 19.82 -13.34
C VAL A 798 30.00 18.46 -14.00
N SER A 799 30.19 17.41 -13.21
CA SER A 799 30.25 16.03 -13.73
C SER A 799 28.88 15.39 -13.66
N TRP A 800 28.51 14.61 -14.65
CA TRP A 800 27.23 13.91 -14.68
C TRP A 800 27.34 12.57 -15.40
N TYR A 801 26.42 11.68 -15.10
CA TYR A 801 26.19 10.48 -15.89
C TYR A 801 24.69 10.20 -16.07
N ARG A 802 24.37 9.49 -17.15
CA ARG A 802 23.04 8.99 -17.50
C ARG A 802 23.14 7.49 -17.77
N ASN A 803 22.25 6.70 -17.17
CA ASN A 803 22.12 5.27 -17.39
C ASN A 803 20.70 4.93 -17.82
N MET A 804 20.52 4.28 -18.97
CA MET A 804 19.21 3.81 -19.44
C MET A 804 18.82 2.55 -18.65
N THR A 805 17.76 2.63 -17.85
CA THR A 805 17.27 1.54 -16.98
C THR A 805 16.20 0.72 -17.68
N VAL A 806 15.38 1.32 -18.54
CA VAL A 806 14.34 0.66 -19.34
C VAL A 806 14.39 1.15 -20.78
N SER A 807 14.21 0.25 -21.75
CA SER A 807 14.22 0.57 -23.18
C SER A 807 13.21 -0.28 -23.94
N GLY A 808 12.48 0.31 -24.89
CA GLY A 808 11.71 -0.46 -25.87
C GLY A 808 10.33 -0.91 -25.40
N VAL A 809 9.80 -0.31 -24.34
CA VAL A 809 8.45 -0.59 -23.82
C VAL A 809 7.60 0.64 -24.01
N ASN A 810 6.38 0.47 -24.51
CA ASN A 810 5.38 1.54 -24.51
C ASN A 810 4.85 1.66 -23.08
N LEU A 811 5.08 2.82 -22.46
CA LEU A 811 4.72 3.19 -21.09
C LEU A 811 3.46 4.06 -21.06
N GLY A 812 2.61 3.99 -22.09
CA GLY A 812 1.19 4.35 -21.97
C GLY A 812 0.74 5.65 -22.64
N PHE A 813 1.58 6.33 -23.44
CA PHE A 813 1.18 7.56 -24.14
C PHE A 813 0.79 7.33 -25.62
N LEU A 814 1.72 6.86 -26.48
CA LEU A 814 1.42 6.46 -27.86
C LEU A 814 1.96 5.07 -28.17
N GLU A 815 1.70 4.52 -29.37
CA GLU A 815 2.18 3.20 -29.80
C GLU A 815 3.72 3.08 -29.91
N ASP A 816 4.45 4.20 -29.86
CA ASP A 816 5.91 4.21 -29.95
C ASP A 816 6.55 3.68 -28.64
N HIS A 817 7.86 3.45 -28.68
CA HIS A 817 8.60 2.92 -27.55
C HIS A 817 9.11 4.05 -26.65
N ASP A 818 9.00 3.87 -25.33
CA ASP A 818 9.53 4.78 -24.33
C ASP A 818 10.84 4.24 -23.73
N ALA A 819 11.53 5.10 -22.98
CA ALA A 819 12.70 4.71 -22.21
C ALA A 819 12.77 5.43 -20.85
N LYS A 820 13.25 4.71 -19.83
CA LYS A 820 13.55 5.26 -18.49
C LYS A 820 15.06 5.40 -18.36
N HIS A 821 15.53 6.54 -17.85
CA HIS A 821 16.93 6.81 -17.60
C HIS A 821 17.13 7.27 -16.16
N PHE A 822 18.14 6.76 -15.48
CA PHE A 822 18.64 7.33 -14.23
C PHE A 822 19.73 8.37 -14.53
N VAL A 823 19.64 9.55 -13.92
CA VAL A 823 20.57 10.66 -14.11
C VAL A 823 21.15 11.09 -12.76
N HIS A 824 22.46 11.28 -12.70
CA HIS A 824 23.16 11.81 -11.53
C HIS A 824 24.11 12.93 -11.96
N ILE A 825 24.08 14.06 -11.24
CA ILE A 825 24.85 15.27 -11.52
C ILE A 825 25.54 15.75 -10.23
N ASP A 826 26.87 15.88 -10.24
CA ASP A 826 27.67 16.45 -9.16
C ASP A 826 28.08 17.90 -9.51
N ILE A 827 27.56 18.84 -8.72
CA ILE A 827 27.66 20.29 -8.92
C ILE A 827 28.64 20.86 -7.88
N PRO A 828 29.80 21.40 -8.28
CA PRO A 828 30.76 21.95 -7.34
C PRO A 828 30.31 23.30 -6.77
N ALA A 829 30.77 23.63 -5.55
CA ALA A 829 30.49 24.91 -4.87
C ALA A 829 30.72 26.15 -5.72
N SER A 830 31.63 26.12 -6.69
CA SER A 830 31.86 27.22 -7.62
C SER A 830 30.62 27.69 -8.40
N LYS A 831 29.57 26.85 -8.49
CA LYS A 831 28.32 27.15 -9.20
C LYS A 831 27.27 27.86 -8.35
N PHE A 832 27.29 27.68 -7.03
CA PHE A 832 26.27 28.23 -6.12
C PHE A 832 26.84 29.11 -4.99
N ALA A 833 28.11 28.96 -4.61
CA ALA A 833 28.69 29.63 -3.44
C ALA A 833 28.65 31.16 -3.48
N SER A 834 28.65 31.78 -4.67
CA SER A 834 28.54 33.25 -4.77
C SER A 834 27.13 33.78 -4.59
N ALA A 835 26.12 32.95 -4.87
CA ALA A 835 24.71 33.31 -4.78
C ALA A 835 24.08 32.86 -3.46
N GLY A 836 24.60 31.77 -2.87
CA GLY A 836 23.95 31.10 -1.74
C GLY A 836 22.75 30.25 -2.16
N ALA A 837 22.40 30.26 -3.45
CA ALA A 837 21.31 29.51 -4.04
C ALA A 837 21.76 28.83 -5.34
N LEU A 838 21.13 27.71 -5.65
CA LEU A 838 21.32 26.90 -6.85
C LEU A 838 20.02 26.88 -7.64
N GLU A 839 20.03 27.41 -8.85
CA GLU A 839 18.89 27.30 -9.77
C GLU A 839 19.10 26.08 -10.69
N ILE A 840 18.10 25.21 -10.77
CA ILE A 840 18.08 24.04 -11.65
C ILE A 840 16.95 24.24 -12.65
N THR A 841 17.23 24.07 -13.93
CA THR A 841 16.20 24.10 -14.98
C THR A 841 16.30 22.85 -15.84
N PHE A 842 15.21 22.12 -15.97
CA PHE A 842 15.05 21.05 -16.94
C PHE A 842 14.45 21.61 -18.21
N ARG A 843 14.97 21.16 -19.36
CA ARG A 843 14.48 21.61 -20.65
C ARG A 843 14.51 20.50 -21.69
N ALA A 844 13.37 20.23 -22.30
CA ALA A 844 13.27 19.37 -23.48
C ALA A 844 13.30 20.23 -24.76
N VAL A 845 14.15 19.82 -25.71
CA VAL A 845 14.17 20.34 -27.07
C VAL A 845 13.72 19.21 -27.96
N THR A 846 12.48 19.27 -28.44
CA THR A 846 11.87 18.26 -29.31
C THR A 846 11.63 18.84 -30.69
N SER A 847 11.68 18.00 -31.72
CA SER A 847 11.41 18.36 -33.11
C SER A 847 9.95 18.18 -33.50
N LEU A 848 9.22 17.41 -32.72
CA LEU A 848 7.77 17.20 -32.81
C LEU A 848 7.05 17.85 -31.63
N ASP A 849 5.71 17.89 -31.76
CA ASP A 849 4.83 18.43 -30.73
C ASP A 849 4.86 17.58 -29.46
N ILE A 850 4.48 18.16 -28.32
CA ILE A 850 4.54 17.51 -27.00
C ILE A 850 3.77 16.18 -26.97
N ASP A 851 2.69 16.08 -27.75
CA ASP A 851 1.86 14.89 -27.83
C ASP A 851 2.53 13.73 -28.58
N GLU A 852 3.50 14.01 -29.47
CA GLU A 852 4.23 13.01 -30.25
C GLU A 852 5.65 12.74 -29.70
N GLN A 853 6.15 13.65 -28.87
CA GLN A 853 7.51 13.60 -28.33
C GLN A 853 7.62 14.46 -27.07
N SER A 854 7.87 13.85 -25.93
CA SER A 854 8.05 14.57 -24.67
C SER A 854 9.02 13.88 -23.71
N ALA A 855 9.30 14.54 -22.59
CA ALA A 855 10.06 13.98 -21.48
C ALA A 855 9.41 14.30 -20.13
N GLY A 856 9.53 13.40 -19.17
CA GLY A 856 9.09 13.57 -17.77
C GLY A 856 10.27 13.43 -16.80
N ILE A 857 10.16 14.02 -15.62
CA ILE A 857 11.16 13.90 -14.54
C ILE A 857 10.50 13.34 -13.29
N ASP A 858 11.17 12.42 -12.63
CA ASP A 858 10.65 11.70 -11.47
C ASP A 858 11.79 11.36 -10.49
N ASP A 859 11.49 10.83 -9.30
CA ASP A 859 12.45 10.39 -8.28
C ASP A 859 13.57 11.44 -8.00
N ILE A 860 13.22 12.72 -7.89
CA ILE A 860 14.19 13.82 -7.79
C ILE A 860 14.74 13.97 -6.38
N LYS A 861 16.07 13.89 -6.25
CA LYS A 861 16.78 14.09 -4.99
C LYS A 861 17.91 15.10 -5.15
N VAL A 862 17.92 16.10 -4.27
CA VAL A 862 18.94 17.16 -4.23
C VAL A 862 19.62 17.16 -2.86
N THR A 863 20.93 16.91 -2.81
CA THR A 863 21.67 16.80 -1.54
C THR A 863 22.88 17.72 -1.53
N ALA A 864 23.02 18.55 -0.49
CA ALA A 864 24.20 19.38 -0.25
C ALA A 864 25.21 18.67 0.66
N HIS A 865 26.50 18.70 0.29
CA HIS A 865 27.58 17.99 0.99
C HIS A 865 28.61 18.94 1.59
N TYR A 866 29.04 18.70 2.84
CA TYR A 866 29.90 19.57 3.66
C TYR A 866 31.12 18.81 4.19
N SER A 867 32.22 18.82 3.44
CA SER A 867 33.46 18.11 3.82
C SER A 867 34.17 18.70 5.05
N GLY A 868 33.79 19.91 5.48
CA GLY A 868 34.32 20.55 6.68
C GLY A 868 33.79 19.99 8.00
N CYS A 869 32.70 19.22 7.95
CA CYS A 869 31.95 18.78 9.13
C CYS A 869 32.54 17.56 9.86
N ASP A 870 33.33 16.73 9.17
CA ASP A 870 33.96 15.54 9.76
C ASP A 870 35.07 15.84 10.79
N GLN A 871 35.36 17.11 11.08
CA GLN A 871 36.51 17.50 11.89
C GLN A 871 36.30 17.46 13.40
N GLU A 872 35.06 17.34 13.91
CA GLU A 872 34.85 17.17 15.35
C GLU A 872 35.09 15.74 15.83
N GLY A 873 34.86 14.73 14.98
CA GLY A 873 35.35 13.36 15.20
C GLY A 873 36.88 13.25 15.26
N ALA A 874 37.60 14.19 14.63
CA ALA A 874 39.06 14.21 14.62
C ALA A 874 39.70 14.71 15.93
N ARG A 875 38.94 15.26 16.89
CA ARG A 875 39.47 15.69 18.20
C ARG A 875 39.29 14.70 19.35
N GLN A 876 38.49 13.64 19.17
CA GLN A 876 38.41 12.53 20.14
C GLN A 876 39.29 11.31 19.77
N LEU A 877 40.03 11.38 18.65
CA LEU A 877 40.81 10.27 18.10
C LEU A 877 42.34 10.40 18.31
N GLU A 878 42.78 10.74 19.52
CA GLU A 878 44.20 10.58 19.90
C GLU A 878 44.56 9.14 20.35
N ASP A 879 43.60 8.20 20.42
CA ASP A 879 43.86 6.84 20.94
C ASP A 879 43.49 5.64 20.03
N ASN A 880 42.92 5.84 18.82
CA ASN A 880 42.65 4.72 17.89
C ASN A 880 43.46 4.84 16.58
N CYS A 881 44.57 4.09 16.55
CA CYS A 881 45.55 3.99 15.44
C CYS A 881 45.01 3.41 14.12
N HIS A 882 43.72 3.11 13.98
CA HIS A 882 43.14 2.53 12.78
C HIS A 882 41.99 3.40 12.30
N ARG A 883 42.30 4.29 11.34
CA ARG A 883 41.26 5.06 10.66
C ARG A 883 40.72 4.20 9.53
N VAL A 884 39.42 3.91 9.57
CA VAL A 884 38.67 3.29 8.49
C VAL A 884 37.75 4.36 7.91
N SER A 885 37.76 4.53 6.59
CA SER A 885 36.89 5.46 5.88
C SER A 885 35.99 4.64 4.95
N PRO A 886 34.67 4.59 5.18
CA PRO A 886 33.76 3.97 4.22
C PRO A 886 33.83 4.74 2.89
N LEU A 887 33.73 4.02 1.77
CA LEU A 887 33.78 4.54 0.40
C LEU A 887 32.50 4.23 -0.39
N ALA A 888 31.85 3.10 -0.10
CA ALA A 888 30.56 2.73 -0.67
C ALA A 888 29.90 1.69 0.25
N GLN A 889 28.57 1.75 0.35
CA GLN A 889 27.73 0.73 0.96
C GLN A 889 26.48 0.58 0.10
N GLU A 890 26.23 -0.62 -0.41
CA GLU A 890 25.14 -0.93 -1.35
C GLU A 890 24.52 -2.26 -0.95
N ASP A 891 23.36 -2.20 -0.31
CA ASP A 891 22.51 -3.33 0.10
C ASP A 891 21.38 -3.60 -0.91
N TYR A 892 21.19 -2.73 -1.91
CA TYR A 892 20.23 -2.87 -3.02
C TYR A 892 18.76 -2.98 -2.62
N GLU A 893 18.41 -2.92 -1.34
CA GLU A 893 17.04 -3.07 -0.84
C GLU A 893 16.07 -1.99 -1.32
N SER A 894 16.60 -0.85 -1.78
CA SER A 894 15.83 0.21 -2.45
C SER A 894 15.33 -0.17 -3.85
N GLY A 895 15.75 -1.31 -4.41
CA GLY A 895 15.40 -1.69 -5.78
C GLY A 895 16.26 -1.00 -6.87
N VAL A 896 17.27 -0.21 -6.50
CA VAL A 896 18.08 0.60 -7.44
C VAL A 896 19.54 0.12 -7.52
N ASP A 897 20.10 0.01 -8.72
CA ASP A 897 21.49 -0.42 -8.99
C ASP A 897 22.46 0.76 -9.20
N LEU A 898 22.27 1.85 -8.44
CA LEU A 898 22.90 3.16 -8.63
C LEU A 898 24.36 3.10 -9.15
N GLY A 899 24.56 3.39 -10.43
CA GLY A 899 25.89 3.54 -11.05
C GLY A 899 26.57 2.26 -11.54
N TRP A 900 25.90 1.10 -11.54
CA TRP A 900 26.41 -0.12 -12.18
C TRP A 900 26.14 -0.12 -13.69
N THR A 901 27.19 -0.21 -14.49
CA THR A 901 27.06 -0.53 -15.92
C THR A 901 26.63 -1.99 -16.06
N ASN A 902 25.51 -2.23 -16.75
CA ASN A 902 24.86 -3.55 -16.86
C ASN A 902 24.47 -4.15 -15.49
N GLY A 903 24.23 -3.30 -14.50
CA GLY A 903 23.52 -3.76 -13.31
C GLY A 903 22.09 -4.16 -13.68
N LEU A 904 21.57 -5.11 -12.92
CA LEU A 904 20.17 -5.50 -12.92
C LEU A 904 19.85 -5.69 -11.44
N ILE A 905 18.76 -5.14 -10.95
CA ILE A 905 18.25 -5.53 -9.64
C ILE A 905 17.28 -6.69 -9.84
N SER A 906 17.49 -7.77 -9.09
CA SER A 906 16.53 -8.86 -8.98
C SER A 906 16.05 -8.94 -7.55
N HIS A 907 14.82 -9.43 -7.41
CA HIS A 907 14.21 -9.72 -6.12
C HIS A 907 14.06 -11.24 -5.96
N ASP A 908 14.34 -11.74 -4.77
CA ASP A 908 14.02 -13.10 -4.35
C ASP A 908 13.38 -13.01 -2.96
N SER A 909 12.24 -13.67 -2.78
CA SER A 909 11.42 -13.53 -1.57
C SER A 909 12.16 -13.87 -0.28
N GLU A 910 13.19 -14.70 -0.33
CA GLU A 910 14.02 -15.03 0.85
C GLU A 910 15.25 -14.13 1.00
N LEU A 911 15.72 -13.50 -0.08
CA LEU A 911 17.02 -12.83 -0.13
C LEU A 911 16.92 -11.31 -0.29
N GLY A 912 15.72 -10.75 -0.43
CA GLY A 912 15.52 -9.33 -0.69
C GLY A 912 15.92 -8.94 -2.11
N HIS A 913 16.30 -7.68 -2.30
CA HIS A 913 16.83 -7.19 -3.56
C HIS A 913 18.35 -7.37 -3.63
N PHE A 914 18.86 -7.68 -4.82
CA PHE A 914 20.30 -7.83 -5.03
C PHE A 914 20.70 -7.50 -6.46
N LEU A 915 21.98 -7.16 -6.64
CA LEU A 915 22.58 -6.93 -7.95
C LEU A 915 22.75 -8.27 -8.70
N GLY A 916 21.97 -8.51 -9.74
CA GLY A 916 21.88 -9.74 -10.52
C GLY A 916 20.44 -9.94 -11.02
N ARG A 917 20.01 -11.12 -11.46
CA ARG A 917 20.68 -12.43 -11.59
C ARG A 917 21.66 -12.44 -12.78
N PHE A 918 22.90 -12.84 -12.55
CA PHE A 918 23.92 -12.95 -13.58
C PHE A 918 24.08 -14.39 -14.08
N GLY A 919 24.09 -14.59 -15.40
CA GLY A 919 24.15 -15.90 -16.05
C GLY A 919 24.83 -15.84 -17.43
N GLU A 920 24.60 -16.82 -18.30
CA GLU A 920 25.16 -16.82 -19.66
C GLU A 920 24.71 -15.58 -20.47
N GLU A 921 23.45 -15.17 -20.29
CA GLU A 921 22.82 -14.07 -21.04
C GLU A 921 23.19 -12.68 -20.52
N ASN A 922 23.36 -12.54 -19.21
CA ASN A 922 23.82 -11.30 -18.58
C ASN A 922 25.03 -11.59 -17.66
N PRO A 923 26.23 -11.73 -18.24
CA PRO A 923 27.35 -12.25 -17.48
C PRO A 923 28.07 -11.19 -16.64
N ARG A 924 27.81 -9.88 -16.81
CA ARG A 924 28.72 -8.85 -16.29
C ARG A 924 28.02 -7.59 -15.81
N ALA A 925 28.44 -7.10 -14.64
CA ALA A 925 28.20 -5.72 -14.18
C ALA A 925 29.52 -5.04 -13.78
N SER A 926 29.62 -3.72 -13.92
CA SER A 926 30.81 -2.97 -13.47
C SER A 926 30.52 -1.56 -12.99
N LYS A 927 31.25 -1.09 -11.98
CA LYS A 927 31.19 0.27 -11.44
C LYS A 927 32.60 0.85 -11.26
N VAL A 928 32.74 2.17 -11.41
CA VAL A 928 34.01 2.89 -11.18
C VAL A 928 33.83 3.84 -10.01
N PHE A 929 34.47 3.53 -8.88
CA PHE A 929 34.52 4.39 -7.71
C PHE A 929 35.62 5.44 -7.91
N THR A 930 35.27 6.73 -7.94
CA THR A 930 36.17 7.82 -8.33
C THR A 930 36.85 8.55 -7.17
N GLU A 931 36.42 8.29 -5.93
CA GLU A 931 36.86 9.00 -4.72
C GLU A 931 37.70 8.13 -3.78
N VAL A 932 38.46 7.18 -4.32
CA VAL A 932 39.28 6.29 -3.49
C VAL A 932 40.53 7.04 -2.99
N PRO A 933 40.73 7.17 -1.66
CA PRO A 933 41.88 7.90 -1.12
C PRO A 933 43.20 7.27 -1.55
N THR A 934 44.01 8.03 -2.30
CA THR A 934 45.29 7.53 -2.84
C THR A 934 46.36 7.29 -1.78
N ASP A 935 46.16 7.79 -0.57
CA ASP A 935 47.03 7.64 0.60
C ASP A 935 46.54 6.56 1.59
N ALA A 936 45.44 5.86 1.28
CA ALA A 936 45.06 4.66 2.01
C ALA A 936 46.12 3.55 1.83
N ASP A 937 46.40 2.81 2.89
CA ASP A 937 47.36 1.71 2.87
C ASP A 937 46.77 0.47 2.18
N LEU A 938 45.48 0.21 2.43
CA LEU A 938 44.69 -0.82 1.77
C LEU A 938 43.23 -0.38 1.65
N VAL A 939 42.51 -0.98 0.70
CA VAL A 939 41.05 -0.89 0.58
C VAL A 939 40.47 -2.28 0.77
N THR A 940 39.42 -2.43 1.58
CA THR A 940 38.64 -3.67 1.67
C THR A 940 37.39 -3.57 0.80
N VAL A 941 37.03 -4.69 0.18
CA VAL A 941 35.77 -4.87 -0.56
C VAL A 941 35.12 -6.13 -0.04
N ASP A 942 33.94 -6.00 0.55
CA ASP A 942 33.19 -7.07 1.20
C ASP A 942 31.79 -7.15 0.56
N PHE A 943 31.28 -8.34 0.29
CA PHE A 943 29.93 -8.55 -0.26
C PHE A 943 29.43 -9.98 -0.02
N LYS A 944 28.12 -10.19 -0.12
CA LYS A 944 27.47 -11.50 -0.19
C LYS A 944 27.31 -11.93 -1.65
N LEU A 945 27.55 -13.21 -1.91
CA LEU A 945 27.31 -13.89 -3.17
C LEU A 945 26.19 -14.91 -2.97
N TYR A 946 25.15 -14.79 -3.80
CA TYR A 946 24.07 -15.77 -3.94
C TYR A 946 24.33 -16.64 -5.17
N GLU A 947 24.38 -17.96 -5.00
CA GLU A 947 24.46 -18.94 -6.10
C GLU A 947 23.10 -19.60 -6.26
N PHE A 948 22.47 -19.44 -7.41
CA PHE A 948 21.21 -20.10 -7.77
C PHE A 948 21.51 -21.30 -8.68
N GLY A 949 20.98 -22.47 -8.31
CA GLY A 949 21.24 -23.74 -9.00
C GLY A 949 22.61 -24.35 -8.67
N ILE A 950 22.91 -25.50 -9.29
CA ILE A 950 24.13 -26.28 -8.98
C ILE A 950 25.30 -25.82 -9.87
N TRP A 951 26.27 -25.11 -9.28
CA TRP A 951 27.46 -24.65 -9.99
C TRP A 951 28.51 -25.77 -10.09
N ASP A 952 29.04 -26.02 -11.29
CA ASP A 952 30.16 -26.93 -11.51
C ASP A 952 31.47 -26.17 -11.29
N PRO A 953 32.23 -26.42 -10.21
CA PRO A 953 33.44 -25.66 -9.91
C PRO A 953 34.57 -25.84 -10.93
N SER A 954 34.43 -26.74 -11.91
CA SER A 954 35.38 -26.90 -13.02
C SER A 954 35.05 -26.02 -14.23
N ASP A 955 33.78 -25.69 -14.44
CA ASP A 955 33.29 -24.96 -15.61
C ASP A 955 32.70 -23.57 -15.24
N ASP A 956 32.07 -23.43 -14.07
CA ASP A 956 31.40 -22.21 -13.60
C ASP A 956 32.34 -21.35 -12.73
N ARG A 957 32.39 -20.04 -12.98
CA ARG A 957 33.32 -19.11 -12.31
C ARG A 957 32.73 -17.73 -12.05
N LEU A 958 33.18 -17.12 -10.95
CA LEU A 958 33.03 -15.69 -10.70
C LEU A 958 34.41 -15.02 -10.78
N LEU A 959 34.58 -14.18 -11.79
CA LEU A 959 35.77 -13.39 -12.05
C LEU A 959 35.52 -11.95 -11.61
N LEU A 960 36.27 -11.49 -10.60
CA LEU A 960 36.25 -10.10 -10.16
C LEU A 960 37.33 -9.32 -10.90
N THR A 961 36.95 -8.37 -11.75
CA THR A 961 37.92 -7.47 -12.37
C THR A 961 38.15 -6.27 -11.48
N ILE A 962 39.35 -6.17 -10.90
CA ILE A 962 39.75 -5.07 -10.01
C ILE A 962 40.86 -4.26 -10.69
N GLY A 963 40.50 -3.05 -11.15
CA GLY A 963 41.36 -2.24 -12.01
C GLY A 963 41.61 -2.93 -13.35
N SER A 964 42.74 -3.64 -13.45
CA SER A 964 43.13 -4.43 -14.64
C SER A 964 43.48 -5.88 -14.31
N THR A 965 43.14 -6.36 -13.12
CA THR A 965 43.42 -7.73 -12.67
C THR A 965 42.13 -8.49 -12.49
N ASP A 966 42.02 -9.66 -13.12
CA ASP A 966 40.88 -10.56 -12.95
C ASP A 966 41.21 -11.56 -11.83
N VAL A 967 40.36 -11.66 -10.82
CA VAL A 967 40.49 -12.53 -9.65
C VAL A 967 39.36 -13.55 -9.67
N ASP A 968 39.69 -14.82 -9.87
CA ASP A 968 38.74 -15.93 -9.76
C ASP A 968 38.55 -16.27 -8.28
N VAL A 969 37.37 -15.98 -7.73
CA VAL A 969 37.06 -16.16 -6.30
C VAL A 969 36.37 -17.50 -5.99
N LEU A 970 35.94 -18.23 -7.02
CA LEU A 970 35.36 -19.58 -6.89
C LEU A 970 36.28 -20.68 -7.44
N GLY A 971 37.25 -20.31 -8.28
CA GLY A 971 38.22 -21.20 -8.91
C GLY A 971 39.18 -21.86 -7.94
N GLY A 972 38.85 -23.10 -7.53
CA GLY A 972 39.72 -24.01 -6.79
C GLY A 972 39.19 -24.40 -5.41
N ALA A 973 39.68 -25.51 -4.87
CA ALA A 973 39.23 -26.08 -3.59
C ALA A 973 39.63 -25.25 -2.34
N HIS A 974 40.01 -23.99 -2.49
CA HIS A 974 40.52 -23.17 -1.40
C HIS A 974 39.60 -21.96 -1.15
N PRO A 975 39.11 -21.77 0.09
CA PRO A 975 38.24 -20.64 0.45
C PRO A 975 38.99 -19.30 0.54
N SER A 976 40.20 -19.19 0.00
CA SER A 976 41.02 -17.98 0.05
C SER A 976 42.16 -18.05 -0.95
N GLY A 977 42.57 -16.90 -1.48
CA GLY A 977 43.66 -16.80 -2.44
C GLY A 977 44.36 -15.45 -2.40
N SER A 978 45.43 -15.33 -3.18
CA SER A 978 46.06 -14.03 -3.45
C SER A 978 46.62 -13.99 -4.87
N LEU A 979 46.35 -12.87 -5.56
CA LEU A 979 46.81 -12.61 -6.92
C LEU A 979 47.21 -11.14 -7.05
N ASN A 980 48.42 -10.86 -7.51
CA ASN A 980 48.97 -9.50 -7.66
C ASN A 980 48.87 -8.61 -6.39
N GLY A 981 48.91 -9.23 -5.21
CA GLY A 981 48.77 -8.55 -3.93
C GLY A 981 47.34 -8.32 -3.48
N ILE A 982 46.35 -8.55 -4.35
CA ILE A 982 44.94 -8.66 -3.94
C ILE A 982 44.82 -9.97 -3.16
N VAL A 983 44.34 -9.90 -1.93
CA VAL A 983 44.07 -11.08 -1.09
C VAL A 983 42.56 -11.21 -1.00
N TRP A 984 42.03 -12.43 -1.10
CA TRP A 984 40.60 -12.66 -0.97
C TRP A 984 40.32 -13.87 -0.09
N SER A 985 39.14 -13.87 0.53
CA SER A 985 38.59 -15.00 1.27
C SER A 985 37.10 -15.14 1.00
N ARG A 986 36.62 -16.38 1.03
CA ARG A 986 35.22 -16.78 0.83
C ARG A 986 34.80 -17.65 2.01
N ARG A 987 33.68 -17.34 2.64
CA ARG A 987 33.10 -18.11 3.75
C ARG A 987 31.65 -18.44 3.43
N ALA A 988 31.29 -19.73 3.41
CA ALA A 988 29.89 -20.14 3.27
C ALA A 988 29.08 -19.62 4.46
N LEU A 989 27.90 -19.04 4.18
CA LEU A 989 26.93 -18.56 5.16
C LEU A 989 25.83 -19.60 5.39
N LYS A 990 25.36 -20.24 4.31
CA LYS A 990 24.44 -21.40 4.32
C LYS A 990 25.18 -22.59 3.71
N GLU A 991 25.08 -23.79 4.29
CA GLU A 991 25.68 -25.01 3.70
C GLU A 991 24.93 -25.34 2.39
N GLU A 992 25.65 -25.80 1.35
CA GLU A 992 25.09 -26.17 0.05
C GLU A 992 24.01 -27.26 0.21
N GLU A 993 22.74 -26.84 0.18
CA GLU A 993 21.60 -27.73 -0.06
C GLU A 993 21.34 -27.82 -1.58
N GLU A 994 20.41 -28.67 -2.03
CA GLU A 994 20.23 -28.98 -3.47
C GLU A 994 19.84 -27.76 -4.35
N GLU A 995 19.60 -26.58 -3.76
CA GLU A 995 19.01 -25.41 -4.43
C GLU A 995 19.96 -24.20 -4.61
N GLY A 996 21.16 -24.20 -4.00
CA GLY A 996 22.09 -23.07 -4.12
C GLY A 996 22.93 -22.83 -2.87
N GLY A 997 23.91 -21.92 -2.97
CA GLY A 997 24.84 -21.58 -1.90
C GLY A 997 24.88 -20.08 -1.62
N GLN A 998 25.14 -19.69 -0.37
CA GLN A 998 25.39 -18.30 0.01
C GLN A 998 26.79 -18.14 0.58
N TYR A 999 27.54 -17.14 0.14
CA TYR A 999 28.92 -16.93 0.56
C TYR A 999 29.19 -15.45 0.88
N ALA A 1000 29.89 -15.20 2.00
CA ALA A 1000 30.52 -13.91 2.25
C ALA A 1000 31.91 -13.89 1.59
N ILE A 1001 32.13 -12.91 0.71
CA ILE A 1001 33.40 -12.67 0.02
C ILE A 1001 34.03 -11.40 0.57
N SER A 1002 35.32 -11.46 0.88
CA SER A 1002 36.11 -10.33 1.38
C SER A 1002 37.42 -10.23 0.61
N LEU A 1003 37.75 -9.04 0.13
CA LEU A 1003 38.97 -8.72 -0.60
C LEU A 1003 39.75 -7.62 0.10
N THR A 1004 41.07 -7.72 0.05
CA THR A 1004 42.02 -6.69 0.50
C THR A 1004 42.84 -6.23 -0.70
N LEU A 1005 42.69 -4.97 -1.07
CA LEU A 1005 43.29 -4.33 -2.23
C LEU A 1005 44.49 -3.48 -1.79
N PRO A 1006 45.69 -3.70 -2.35
CA PRO A 1006 46.85 -2.85 -2.09
C PRO A 1006 46.75 -1.53 -2.87
N SER A 1007 47.39 -0.47 -2.34
CA SER A 1007 47.35 0.89 -2.91
C SER A 1007 47.74 1.04 -4.38
N HIS A 1008 48.56 0.13 -4.92
CA HIS A 1008 48.90 0.15 -6.34
C HIS A 1008 47.72 -0.12 -7.28
N VAL A 1009 46.58 -0.62 -6.78
CA VAL A 1009 45.37 -0.91 -7.55
C VAL A 1009 44.52 0.34 -7.78
N TYR A 1010 44.60 1.34 -6.90
CA TYR A 1010 43.77 2.56 -6.91
C TYR A 1010 44.59 3.87 -6.88
N VAL A 1011 45.84 3.84 -7.36
CA VAL A 1011 46.76 5.02 -7.36
C VAL A 1011 46.19 6.23 -8.10
N SER A 1012 45.28 6.03 -9.04
CA SER A 1012 44.61 7.12 -9.77
C SER A 1012 43.53 7.84 -8.97
N GLY A 1013 43.24 7.38 -7.75
CA GLY A 1013 42.04 7.76 -7.00
C GLY A 1013 40.77 7.06 -7.49
N LYS A 1014 40.90 6.24 -8.54
CA LYS A 1014 39.79 5.49 -9.13
C LYS A 1014 39.96 3.99 -8.91
N LEU A 1015 38.91 3.31 -8.49
CA LEU A 1015 38.81 1.86 -8.38
C LEU A 1015 37.72 1.35 -9.30
N ARG A 1016 38.10 0.61 -10.35
CA ARG A 1016 37.13 -0.12 -11.19
C ARG A 1016 36.88 -1.50 -10.58
N LEU A 1017 35.63 -1.81 -10.29
CA LEU A 1017 35.17 -3.12 -9.84
C LEU A 1017 34.20 -3.68 -10.89
N SER A 1018 34.35 -4.95 -11.25
CA SER A 1018 33.39 -5.64 -12.11
C SER A 1018 33.20 -7.07 -11.66
N PHE A 1019 31.95 -7.51 -11.64
CA PHE A 1019 31.55 -8.89 -11.47
C PHE A 1019 31.37 -9.52 -12.84
N TRP A 1020 32.04 -10.64 -13.09
CA TRP A 1020 31.85 -11.43 -14.32
C TRP A 1020 31.57 -12.89 -13.97
N PHE A 1021 30.34 -13.32 -14.26
CA PHE A 1021 29.85 -14.67 -14.13
C PHE A 1021 30.07 -15.40 -15.47
N ASP A 1022 30.90 -16.44 -15.45
CA ASP A 1022 31.15 -17.33 -16.58
C ASP A 1022 30.51 -18.68 -16.24
N LEU A 1023 29.20 -18.78 -16.46
CA LEU A 1023 28.38 -19.95 -16.11
C LEU A 1023 28.08 -20.80 -17.35
N SER A 1024 28.01 -22.11 -17.16
CA SER A 1024 27.81 -23.14 -18.19
C SER A 1024 26.36 -23.35 -18.61
N GLY A 1025 25.41 -22.62 -18.01
CA GLY A 1025 23.98 -22.72 -18.31
C GLY A 1025 23.30 -21.35 -18.33
N SER A 1026 22.09 -21.33 -18.88
CA SER A 1026 21.24 -20.14 -18.92
C SER A 1026 20.87 -19.65 -17.51
N ILE A 1027 20.58 -18.36 -17.40
CA ILE A 1027 20.20 -17.65 -16.16
C ILE A 1027 19.07 -18.35 -15.38
N GLY A 1028 18.11 -18.96 -16.08
CA GLY A 1028 16.98 -19.70 -15.49
C GLY A 1028 17.34 -21.10 -14.95
N VAL A 1029 18.54 -21.60 -15.23
CA VAL A 1029 19.07 -22.87 -14.70
C VAL A 1029 20.16 -22.62 -13.67
N LYS A 1030 21.06 -21.67 -13.95
CA LYS A 1030 22.13 -21.25 -13.05
C LYS A 1030 22.33 -19.75 -13.16
N SER A 1031 22.38 -19.09 -12.03
CA SER A 1031 22.71 -17.67 -11.97
C SER A 1031 23.33 -17.31 -10.63
N GLY A 1032 23.85 -16.09 -10.50
CA GLY A 1032 24.27 -15.56 -9.21
C GLY A 1032 23.90 -14.10 -8.99
N GLY A 1033 23.83 -13.72 -7.72
CA GLY A 1033 23.53 -12.37 -7.25
C GLY A 1033 24.62 -11.83 -6.31
N ILE A 1034 24.77 -10.52 -6.25
CA ILE A 1034 25.69 -9.81 -5.37
C ILE A 1034 24.87 -8.89 -4.46
N ASP A 1035 25.17 -8.92 -3.17
CA ASP A 1035 24.43 -8.17 -2.16
C ASP A 1035 25.38 -7.67 -1.06
N ASP A 1036 24.95 -6.74 -0.21
CA ASP A 1036 25.69 -6.18 0.92
C ASP A 1036 27.12 -5.71 0.55
N LEU A 1037 27.26 -5.02 -0.57
CA LEU A 1037 28.56 -4.54 -1.04
C LEU A 1037 29.04 -3.37 -0.17
N SER A 1038 30.15 -3.57 0.52
CA SER A 1038 30.84 -2.55 1.33
C SER A 1038 32.27 -2.35 0.85
N ILE A 1039 32.67 -1.10 0.63
CA ILE A 1039 34.04 -0.71 0.28
C ILE A 1039 34.57 0.26 1.32
N ALA A 1040 35.75 0.00 1.89
CA ALA A 1040 36.35 0.87 2.90
C ALA A 1040 37.87 1.04 2.72
N ALA A 1041 38.38 2.27 2.88
CA ALA A 1041 39.79 2.59 2.90
C ALA A 1041 40.36 2.54 4.33
N HIS A 1042 41.55 1.97 4.51
CA HIS A 1042 42.23 1.81 5.79
C HIS A 1042 43.58 2.53 5.78
N TYR A 1043 43.88 3.24 6.88
CA TYR A 1043 45.14 3.98 7.06
C TYR A 1043 45.89 3.48 8.31
N ASP A 1044 47.13 3.01 8.12
CA ASP A 1044 48.10 2.60 9.13
C ASP A 1044 48.99 3.80 9.52
N LEU A 1045 48.42 4.76 10.25
CA LEU A 1045 49.15 5.94 10.72
C LEU A 1045 49.86 5.71 12.07
N CYS A 1046 50.57 4.58 12.26
CA CYS A 1046 51.30 4.32 13.51
C CYS A 1046 52.72 3.73 13.29
N ASP A 1047 53.55 4.42 12.50
CA ASP A 1047 55.02 4.29 12.54
C ASP A 1047 55.66 5.54 13.19
N GLY A 1048 55.18 5.84 14.40
CA GLY A 1048 55.75 6.85 15.29
C GLY A 1048 56.94 6.31 16.09
N ASP A 1049 58.01 5.85 15.42
CA ASP A 1049 59.31 5.63 16.08
C ASP A 1049 60.42 6.41 15.37
N GLY A 1050 60.52 7.69 15.73
CA GLY A 1050 61.57 8.57 15.28
C GLY A 1050 62.95 8.13 15.77
N VAL A 1051 63.76 7.53 14.91
CA VAL A 1051 65.24 7.56 15.04
C VAL A 1051 65.94 7.64 13.67
N GLY A 1052 66.23 8.88 13.26
CA GLY A 1052 67.49 9.36 12.65
C GLY A 1052 68.27 8.55 11.60
N SER A 1053 68.46 9.21 10.45
CA SER A 1053 69.72 9.35 9.68
C SER A 1053 70.17 8.23 8.71
N GLY A 1054 70.12 8.53 7.39
CA GLY A 1054 71.27 8.36 6.49
C GLY A 1054 71.08 7.51 5.22
N MET A 1055 71.20 8.14 4.05
CA MET A 1055 71.43 7.61 2.68
C MET A 1055 72.41 6.39 2.57
N PRO A 1056 72.59 5.75 1.38
CA PRO A 1056 71.70 5.44 0.23
C PRO A 1056 71.83 3.97 -0.30
N LEU A 1057 70.92 3.57 -1.23
CA LEU A 1057 71.06 2.56 -2.31
C LEU A 1057 71.79 1.22 -2.04
N HIS A 1058 71.07 0.09 -2.05
CA HIS A 1058 71.32 -1.03 -2.99
C HIS A 1058 70.28 -2.16 -2.86
N VAL A 1059 69.82 -2.64 -4.02
CA VAL A 1059 69.07 -3.89 -4.23
C VAL A 1059 69.92 -5.10 -3.86
N GLU A 1060 69.37 -6.08 -3.13
CA GLU A 1060 69.60 -7.52 -3.35
C GLU A 1060 68.56 -8.39 -2.62
N SER A 1061 68.02 -9.38 -3.33
CA SER A 1061 67.11 -10.40 -2.80
C SER A 1061 67.86 -11.48 -2.01
N THR A 1062 67.22 -12.05 -1.00
CA THR A 1062 67.42 -13.42 -0.48
C THR A 1062 66.35 -13.68 0.59
N HIS A 1063 65.41 -14.61 0.40
CA HIS A 1063 65.47 -16.04 0.76
C HIS A 1063 65.54 -16.35 2.28
N PHE A 1064 64.57 -17.16 2.72
CA PHE A 1064 64.46 -18.00 3.94
C PHE A 1064 63.88 -17.41 5.25
N GLY A 1065 62.90 -18.14 5.80
CA GLY A 1065 63.02 -18.56 7.21
C GLY A 1065 61.72 -18.72 8.01
N MET A 1066 60.91 -19.74 7.74
CA MET A 1066 59.95 -20.25 8.74
C MET A 1066 60.71 -20.83 9.95
N ALA A 1067 60.38 -20.36 11.16
CA ALA A 1067 60.56 -21.12 12.39
C ALA A 1067 59.65 -20.62 13.54
N ASN A 1068 58.69 -21.45 13.90
CA ASN A 1068 58.26 -21.84 15.26
C ASN A 1068 58.31 -20.81 16.40
N PHE A 1069 57.17 -20.61 17.09
CA PHE A 1069 57.04 -21.01 18.51
C PHE A 1069 55.57 -21.25 18.93
N ASN A 1070 55.38 -22.35 19.65
CA ASN A 1070 54.14 -22.89 20.22
C ASN A 1070 53.70 -22.20 21.52
N HIS A 1071 52.38 -22.12 21.76
CA HIS A 1071 51.72 -22.46 23.05
C HIS A 1071 50.18 -22.48 22.84
N LYS A 1072 49.47 -23.61 22.70
CA LYS A 1072 49.08 -24.66 23.67
C LYS A 1072 48.20 -24.16 24.85
N LYS A 1073 46.87 -24.22 24.70
CA LYS A 1073 45.89 -24.84 25.65
C LYS A 1073 44.42 -24.52 25.30
N LYS A 1074 43.64 -25.52 24.88
CA LYS A 1074 42.35 -25.99 25.45
C LYS A 1074 41.58 -26.82 24.39
N THR A 1075 41.72 -28.14 24.46
CA THR A 1075 40.89 -29.10 23.71
C THR A 1075 40.67 -30.28 24.63
N GLU A 1076 39.60 -30.25 25.42
CA GLU A 1076 39.21 -31.38 26.29
C GLU A 1076 37.69 -31.50 26.49
N GLN A 1077 36.86 -30.82 25.67
CA GLN A 1077 35.39 -30.94 25.72
C GLN A 1077 34.73 -31.48 24.42
N GLN A 1078 35.44 -31.56 23.29
CA GLN A 1078 34.87 -32.08 22.03
C GLN A 1078 35.02 -33.60 21.81
N GLN A 1079 35.67 -34.34 22.72
CA GLN A 1079 35.84 -35.80 22.58
C GLN A 1079 34.79 -36.65 23.33
N GLN A 1080 33.84 -36.05 24.05
CA GLN A 1080 32.77 -36.79 24.72
C GLN A 1080 31.45 -36.86 23.92
N GLN A 1081 31.20 -35.93 23.00
CA GLN A 1081 29.99 -35.96 22.15
C GLN A 1081 30.10 -36.99 21.00
N GLN A 1082 31.28 -37.14 20.37
CA GLN A 1082 31.49 -38.04 19.23
C GLN A 1082 31.53 -39.55 19.56
N GLN A 1083 31.36 -39.93 20.83
CA GLN A 1083 31.34 -41.33 21.25
C GLN A 1083 29.94 -41.85 21.57
N GLN A 1084 28.93 -40.97 21.65
CA GLN A 1084 27.55 -41.34 21.99
C GLN A 1084 26.69 -41.59 20.73
N ASP A 1085 26.99 -40.92 19.60
CA ASP A 1085 26.28 -41.10 18.33
C ASP A 1085 26.73 -42.33 17.51
N LYS A 1086 27.73 -43.06 18.01
CA LYS A 1086 28.24 -44.28 17.37
C LYS A 1086 27.69 -45.59 17.95
N GLU A 1087 26.87 -45.53 19.01
CA GLU A 1087 26.25 -46.72 19.63
C GLU A 1087 24.75 -46.90 19.32
N ASN A 1088 24.06 -45.92 18.72
CA ASN A 1088 22.63 -46.05 18.36
C ASN A 1088 22.36 -46.56 16.93
N LYS A 1089 23.39 -46.89 16.14
CA LYS A 1089 23.25 -47.44 14.78
C LYS A 1089 23.61 -48.93 14.71
N LEU A 1090 23.03 -49.75 15.60
CA LEU A 1090 23.30 -51.20 15.58
C LEU A 1090 22.24 -52.08 16.27
N VAL A 1091 20.94 -51.82 16.10
CA VAL A 1091 19.89 -52.84 16.28
C VAL A 1091 18.69 -52.51 15.36
N SER A 1092 18.55 -53.20 14.23
CA SER A 1092 17.27 -53.73 13.73
C SER A 1092 17.36 -54.10 12.24
N GLU A 1093 17.97 -55.26 11.95
CA GLU A 1093 17.67 -56.01 10.72
C GLU A 1093 17.67 -57.53 11.03
N ARG A 1094 16.55 -58.18 10.69
CA ARG A 1094 16.31 -59.60 10.33
C ARG A 1094 14.81 -59.87 10.52
N GLY A 1095 14.02 -60.44 9.62
CA GLY A 1095 14.15 -61.05 8.28
C GLY A 1095 12.69 -61.30 7.82
N ALA A 1096 12.34 -61.64 6.58
CA ALA A 1096 12.68 -62.86 5.82
C ALA A 1096 12.06 -62.68 4.39
N GLU A 1097 12.75 -63.06 3.30
CA GLU A 1097 12.52 -64.25 2.43
C GLU A 1097 11.11 -64.27 1.76
N GLU A 1098 10.89 -64.50 0.46
CA GLU A 1098 11.51 -65.45 -0.48
C GLU A 1098 10.97 -65.25 -1.93
N GLU A 1099 11.76 -65.68 -2.95
CA GLU A 1099 11.45 -66.11 -4.34
C GLU A 1099 10.71 -65.18 -5.34
N GLY A 1100 11.02 -65.07 -6.65
CA GLY A 1100 11.92 -65.77 -7.59
C GLY A 1100 11.78 -65.14 -9.01
N GLY A 1101 12.82 -65.18 -9.85
CA GLY A 1101 12.85 -64.58 -11.21
C GLY A 1101 12.26 -65.47 -12.33
N PRO A 1102 12.77 -65.40 -13.58
CA PRO A 1102 12.83 -64.31 -14.56
C PRO A 1102 12.13 -64.71 -15.90
N LEU A 1103 12.37 -63.95 -17.00
CA LEU A 1103 11.97 -64.13 -18.44
C LEU A 1103 10.81 -63.19 -18.86
N GLU A 1104 10.70 -62.61 -20.06
CA GLU A 1104 11.38 -62.71 -21.36
C GLU A 1104 10.97 -61.49 -22.23
N GLU A 1105 11.72 -61.21 -23.30
CA GLU A 1105 11.43 -60.19 -24.32
C GLU A 1105 10.15 -60.47 -25.13
N GLY A 1106 9.49 -59.43 -25.66
CA GLY A 1106 8.47 -59.56 -26.70
C GLY A 1106 8.12 -58.23 -27.39
N GLU A 1107 8.57 -58.08 -28.63
CA GLU A 1107 7.99 -57.17 -29.64
C GLU A 1107 6.58 -57.65 -30.02
N ASP A 1108 5.62 -56.74 -30.22
CA ASP A 1108 4.66 -56.72 -31.36
C ASP A 1108 3.74 -55.48 -31.29
N GLY A 1109 3.38 -54.97 -32.48
CA GLY A 1109 2.69 -53.69 -32.71
C GLY A 1109 1.16 -53.67 -32.52
N PRO A 1110 0.46 -52.68 -33.11
CA PRO A 1110 -0.57 -51.86 -32.46
C PRO A 1110 -2.01 -52.37 -32.66
N ALA A 1111 -2.83 -52.30 -31.60
CA ALA A 1111 -4.28 -52.03 -31.58
C ALA A 1111 -4.93 -52.64 -30.31
N GLU A 1112 -5.90 -51.89 -29.75
CA GLU A 1112 -6.84 -52.25 -28.67
C GLU A 1112 -6.29 -52.11 -27.23
N GLY A 1113 -6.78 -51.09 -26.53
CA GLY A 1113 -6.27 -50.59 -25.25
C GLY A 1113 -6.60 -51.45 -24.02
N PRO A 1114 -5.90 -51.22 -22.89
CA PRO A 1114 -6.08 -51.96 -21.65
C PRO A 1114 -7.29 -51.46 -20.85
N LEU A 1115 -8.05 -52.40 -20.28
CA LEU A 1115 -9.16 -52.18 -19.33
C LEU A 1115 -8.70 -52.57 -17.92
N CYS A 1116 -9.08 -51.79 -16.89
CA CYS A 1116 -8.79 -52.07 -15.47
C CYS A 1116 -10.06 -52.00 -14.60
N SER A 1117 -10.04 -52.65 -13.42
CA SER A 1117 -11.17 -52.82 -12.49
C SER A 1117 -10.78 -52.51 -11.04
N ALA A 1118 -11.75 -52.32 -10.13
CA ALA A 1118 -11.53 -52.14 -8.69
C ALA A 1118 -10.68 -53.24 -7.99
N SER A 1119 -10.38 -54.34 -8.69
CA SER A 1119 -9.37 -55.34 -8.30
C SER A 1119 -7.95 -54.78 -8.18
N ASP A 1120 -7.66 -53.68 -8.86
CA ASP A 1120 -6.28 -53.25 -9.11
C ASP A 1120 -5.74 -52.32 -8.00
N PHE A 1121 -6.63 -51.69 -7.20
CA PHE A 1121 -6.28 -50.84 -6.04
C PHE A 1121 -7.26 -50.98 -4.85
N PRO A 1122 -7.38 -52.16 -4.22
CA PRO A 1122 -8.41 -52.41 -3.21
C PRO A 1122 -8.08 -51.77 -1.85
N CYS A 1123 -8.99 -50.91 -1.38
CA CYS A 1123 -8.97 -50.39 -0.02
C CYS A 1123 -9.80 -51.30 0.92
N GLY A 1124 -9.21 -52.40 1.39
CA GLY A 1124 -9.71 -53.24 2.50
C GLY A 1124 -10.99 -54.07 2.25
N GLU A 1125 -12.00 -53.52 1.56
CA GLU A 1125 -13.30 -54.14 1.25
C GLU A 1125 -13.57 -54.07 -0.28
N GLU A 1126 -14.22 -55.10 -0.85
CA GLU A 1126 -14.50 -55.19 -2.30
C GLU A 1126 -15.35 -54.00 -2.79
N GLY A 1127 -14.87 -53.31 -3.84
CA GLY A 1127 -15.59 -52.23 -4.51
C GLY A 1127 -15.35 -50.83 -3.95
N LYS A 1128 -14.28 -50.62 -3.15
CA LYS A 1128 -13.89 -49.30 -2.62
C LYS A 1128 -12.58 -48.80 -3.19
N VAL A 1129 -12.51 -47.48 -3.43
CA VAL A 1129 -11.35 -46.74 -3.94
C VAL A 1129 -10.88 -45.72 -2.89
N TYR A 1130 -9.62 -45.29 -3.00
CA TYR A 1130 -9.07 -44.21 -2.20
C TYR A 1130 -9.38 -42.85 -2.84
N VAL A 1131 -9.85 -41.89 -2.03
CA VAL A 1131 -10.09 -40.48 -2.43
C VAL A 1131 -9.30 -39.58 -1.48
N CYS A 1132 -8.50 -38.65 -2.01
CA CYS A 1132 -7.74 -37.69 -1.20
C CYS A 1132 -8.39 -36.32 -1.31
N HIS A 1133 -9.10 -35.92 -0.28
CA HIS A 1133 -9.78 -34.64 -0.24
C HIS A 1133 -9.04 -33.68 0.67
N TYR A 1134 -8.84 -32.45 0.20
CA TYR A 1134 -8.21 -31.38 0.96
C TYR A 1134 -9.29 -30.57 1.69
N SER A 1135 -9.10 -30.34 2.99
CA SER A 1135 -9.99 -29.53 3.82
C SER A 1135 -9.19 -28.39 4.45
N VAL A 1136 -9.70 -27.16 4.32
CA VAL A 1136 -9.04 -25.93 4.78
C VAL A 1136 -8.66 -26.00 6.28
N PHE A 1137 -9.49 -26.63 7.11
CA PHE A 1137 -9.21 -26.76 8.55
C PHE A 1137 -8.36 -27.96 8.95
N LYS A 1138 -8.10 -28.93 8.05
CA LYS A 1138 -7.53 -30.25 8.42
C LYS A 1138 -6.44 -30.78 7.49
N GLY A 1139 -6.14 -30.09 6.40
CA GLY A 1139 -5.20 -30.54 5.38
C GLY A 1139 -5.70 -31.77 4.60
N TYR A 1140 -4.79 -32.44 3.88
CA TYR A 1140 -5.11 -33.62 3.07
C TYR A 1140 -5.59 -34.81 3.90
N SER A 1141 -6.78 -35.33 3.57
CA SER A 1141 -7.38 -36.50 4.21
C SER A 1141 -7.76 -37.57 3.17
N THR A 1142 -7.33 -38.82 3.40
CA THR A 1142 -7.64 -39.94 2.50
C THR A 1142 -8.83 -40.76 3.00
N PHE A 1143 -9.85 -40.92 2.17
CA PHE A 1143 -11.08 -41.66 2.42
C PHE A 1143 -11.16 -42.94 1.60
N CYS A 1144 -11.84 -43.95 2.16
CA CYS A 1144 -12.07 -45.24 1.51
C CYS A 1144 -13.55 -45.43 1.24
N VAL A 1145 -13.96 -45.13 0.01
CA VAL A 1145 -15.37 -44.97 -0.35
C VAL A 1145 -15.71 -45.88 -1.53
N LYS A 1146 -16.98 -46.30 -1.60
CA LYS A 1146 -17.46 -47.08 -2.73
C LYS A 1146 -17.64 -46.15 -3.92
N GLU A 1147 -17.12 -46.55 -5.07
CA GLU A 1147 -17.17 -45.76 -6.31
C GLU A 1147 -18.61 -45.42 -6.74
N GLU A 1148 -19.58 -46.27 -6.41
CA GLU A 1148 -21.01 -46.06 -6.70
C GLU A 1148 -21.70 -45.00 -5.81
N ASP A 1149 -21.09 -44.61 -4.69
CA ASP A 1149 -21.72 -43.77 -3.65
C ASP A 1149 -21.13 -42.35 -3.56
N THR A 1150 -20.23 -41.96 -4.47
CA THR A 1150 -19.49 -40.69 -4.36
C THR A 1150 -19.90 -39.66 -5.39
N ASP A 1151 -20.82 -38.76 -5.03
CA ASP A 1151 -21.10 -37.56 -5.84
C ASP A 1151 -19.88 -36.62 -5.89
N ILE A 1152 -18.97 -36.69 -4.91
CA ILE A 1152 -17.80 -35.82 -4.80
C ILE A 1152 -16.82 -35.96 -5.97
N ILE A 1153 -16.68 -37.16 -6.56
CA ILE A 1153 -15.81 -37.40 -7.73
C ILE A 1153 -16.39 -36.74 -8.99
N ARG A 1154 -17.70 -36.45 -9.01
CA ARG A 1154 -18.37 -35.75 -10.11
C ARG A 1154 -18.03 -34.27 -10.17
N PHE A 1155 -17.85 -33.64 -9.00
CA PHE A 1155 -17.61 -32.20 -8.88
C PHE A 1155 -16.11 -31.87 -8.70
N TYR A 1156 -15.33 -32.76 -8.08
CA TYR A 1156 -13.92 -32.54 -7.78
C TYR A 1156 -13.03 -33.69 -8.30
N PRO A 1157 -12.85 -33.81 -9.62
CA PRO A 1157 -12.11 -34.92 -10.24
C PRO A 1157 -10.61 -34.94 -9.88
N ASN A 1158 -10.05 -33.81 -9.42
CA ASN A 1158 -8.64 -33.67 -9.04
C ASN A 1158 -8.32 -34.22 -7.64
N ASP A 1159 -9.34 -34.42 -6.79
CA ASP A 1159 -9.21 -35.00 -5.45
C ASP A 1159 -9.09 -36.55 -5.48
N TYR A 1160 -9.07 -37.13 -6.69
CA TYR A 1160 -8.85 -38.55 -6.88
C TYR A 1160 -7.36 -38.86 -7.03
N CYS A 1161 -6.77 -39.46 -5.99
CA CYS A 1161 -5.38 -39.91 -6.02
C CYS A 1161 -5.25 -41.29 -6.70
N GLY A 1162 -5.41 -41.29 -8.03
CA GLY A 1162 -5.15 -42.39 -8.96
C GLY A 1162 -5.31 -41.88 -10.40
N PRO A 1163 -4.69 -42.49 -11.44
CA PRO A 1163 -4.84 -41.97 -12.81
C PRO A 1163 -6.28 -42.10 -13.32
N CYS A 1164 -6.95 -40.96 -13.57
CA CYS A 1164 -8.32 -40.84 -14.08
C CYS A 1164 -8.43 -41.19 -15.57
N THR A 1165 -9.40 -42.05 -15.97
CA THR A 1165 -10.16 -41.90 -17.24
C THR A 1165 -11.45 -42.76 -17.24
N GLY A 1166 -12.62 -42.13 -17.12
CA GLY A 1166 -13.94 -42.79 -17.17
C GLY A 1166 -15.13 -41.85 -16.93
N GLY A 1167 -15.53 -41.07 -17.93
CA GLY A 1167 -16.46 -39.93 -17.84
C GLY A 1167 -17.88 -40.18 -17.33
N TYR A 1168 -18.39 -39.14 -16.66
CA TYR A 1168 -19.82 -38.78 -16.69
C TYR A 1168 -20.17 -38.34 -18.11
N GLY A 1169 -20.75 -39.25 -18.89
CA GLY A 1169 -21.20 -38.96 -20.25
C GLY A 1169 -22.38 -39.87 -20.62
N ASN A 1170 -23.57 -39.26 -20.66
CA ASN A 1170 -24.85 -39.82 -21.06
C ASN A 1170 -24.78 -40.99 -22.05
N THR A 1171 -25.21 -42.17 -21.59
CA THR A 1171 -25.93 -43.12 -22.47
C THR A 1171 -27.23 -43.54 -21.80
N LEU A 1172 -28.31 -42.88 -22.21
CA LEU A 1172 -29.67 -43.38 -22.05
C LEU A 1172 -29.78 -44.76 -22.70
N LYS A 1173 -29.67 -45.82 -21.89
CA LYS A 1173 -30.21 -47.13 -22.25
C LYS A 1173 -31.65 -47.19 -21.79
N GLN A 1174 -32.54 -47.14 -22.78
CA GLN A 1174 -33.94 -47.54 -22.71
C GLN A 1174 -34.14 -48.78 -21.82
N ALA A 1175 -34.94 -48.64 -20.76
CA ALA A 1175 -35.60 -49.75 -20.11
C ALA A 1175 -37.06 -49.78 -20.54
N ASN A 1176 -37.41 -50.85 -21.27
CA ASN A 1176 -38.78 -51.30 -21.51
C ASN A 1176 -39.33 -51.91 -20.20
N PRO A 1177 -40.66 -51.94 -20.00
CA PRO A 1177 -41.32 -52.05 -18.71
C PRO A 1177 -41.54 -53.51 -18.28
N GLU A 1178 -41.39 -53.79 -16.98
CA GLU A 1178 -42.14 -54.76 -16.16
C GLU A 1178 -41.38 -55.00 -14.84
N GLU A 1179 -41.71 -54.27 -13.78
CA GLU A 1179 -42.12 -54.75 -12.43
C GLU A 1179 -42.39 -53.59 -11.47
#